data_AF-A0A8J6YBM9-F1
#
_entry.id   AF-A0A8J6YBM9-F1
#
_cell.length_a   1.000
_cell.length_b   1.000
_cell.length_c   1.000
_cell.angle_alpha   90.00
_cell.angle_beta   90.00
_cell.angle_gamma   90.00
#
_symmetry.space_group_name_H-M   'P 1'
#
loop_
_entity.id
_entity.type
_entity.pdbx_description
1 polymer ?
#
loop_
_entity_poly.entity_id
_entity_poly.type
_entity_poly.pdbx_seq_one_letter_code
_entity_poly.pdbx_strand_id
1 'polypeptide(L)'
;MALKELSEKIYPAFIESFAGAKPCRLFISASTLKERAVVRHAVRNTPEQAWEAVMALLEKAFAGKEQPIVLRADWVTSTASMTWTEYLDKLKGRKRGWFRQGLALDKDYKLAFTEQELNANSILYAFEPEKTKCEFQPKKADAYCLQRFGRGFPRMNRKDKIELFNTSAIFIQDGMTEPLKLTGKGDVVDRRELNQDEPELFIDLSKAAAKYLAAQCMDDGLFVYGFYPCNDEVIEGYNIHRHLGSLFAMAEVYAVSEDGDDKDYLGAAIERGLTYAINNYIVYRKTPDGEDIAYFNDGRRTTVGMSGLALLALTKWTTATGTKKYIPLMNSIARSIFSVQKADGAFIHALNIKDFSVRKDFAVPFYDGEAIYGLLRLYAITKAPEILESCERILDYFIKTEYWKNYDHWLAYAANEFTIYRPEAKYFELGLNNMLPYMPKMVNAYANSPIRLEQIMATTKMIGRMKSLPEMKSLWERVDEKTFYSTVKFRADQLLDAYFFPEVAMYFKNPARILDSFFVRDDSFRVRIDDVQHTLSGFLAYAAYLKGKSIEINSVSFEEPAKEVQPAKEIAQPVKEPQPTVEELKPEQTTRRVIQVGSVRITIESDLPERPPQPLTQENPPLQVGVMKKGTCNFWELSNPRYPLFCMAKHFNIELLFFTPADIEFKNKTVKALVLENNSKVEKVAPLPRIIDNDITYFRGETADIMERLKQHSYLIRPVSGIKRQAFYETLSKDEHFKNFLVETQIVDEFSHLLSSLDKYHDDVILKPATGAGSKGMARINFDNGKYVATFNDETVNLKSVEQLLKFYEENFSQKNYLAQPYCISRTRQGNPFAIRLHTRRGAEGKVKVFPYPQIGRQRDLVPTISYTMDFEDFLQAEFGKNWKTLCDRLMDLGCTFPEYYQSFLADTVFDMGLDVCIQRNNDDYELKIFEAYIQPGFANIRNEVAVTNFEYYRYLNEKLQDGLLK
;
A
#
# COMPACT_ATOMS: atom_id res chain seq x y z
N MET A 1 -25.50 1.74 -32.17
CA MET A 1 -25.85 0.60 -33.04
C MET A 1 -26.46 -0.55 -32.24
N ALA A 2 -27.30 -1.38 -32.86
CA ALA A 2 -27.88 -2.58 -32.22
C ALA A 2 -26.93 -3.79 -32.34
N LEU A 3 -27.07 -4.79 -31.46
CA LEU A 3 -26.30 -6.06 -31.48
C LEU A 3 -26.21 -6.68 -32.89
N LYS A 4 -27.30 -6.56 -33.67
CA LYS A 4 -27.39 -7.03 -35.05
C LYS A 4 -26.39 -6.36 -35.98
N GLU A 5 -26.28 -5.04 -35.94
CA GLU A 5 -25.38 -4.27 -36.82
C GLU A 5 -23.91 -4.56 -36.51
N LEU A 6 -23.55 -4.67 -35.23
CA LEU A 6 -22.21 -5.09 -34.84
C LEU A 6 -21.91 -6.51 -35.35
N SER A 7 -22.88 -7.43 -35.22
CA SER A 7 -22.77 -8.81 -35.71
C SER A 7 -22.54 -8.90 -37.21
N GLU A 8 -23.29 -8.14 -38.01
CA GLU A 8 -23.18 -8.10 -39.47
C GLU A 8 -21.79 -7.67 -39.94
N LYS A 9 -21.12 -6.79 -39.19
CA LYS A 9 -19.75 -6.33 -39.49
C LYS A 9 -18.66 -7.30 -39.04
N ILE A 10 -18.78 -7.86 -37.83
CA ILE A 10 -17.74 -8.73 -37.26
C ILE A 10 -17.79 -10.16 -37.83
N TYR A 11 -18.96 -10.63 -38.27
CA TYR A 11 -19.14 -12.01 -38.74
C TYR A 11 -18.28 -12.38 -39.95
N PRO A 12 -18.24 -11.58 -41.05
CA PRO A 12 -17.40 -11.91 -42.20
C PRO A 12 -15.92 -12.04 -41.82
N ALA A 13 -15.41 -11.11 -41.02
CA ALA A 13 -14.03 -11.12 -40.53
C ALA A 13 -13.73 -12.35 -39.65
N PHE A 14 -14.71 -12.81 -38.86
CA PHE A 14 -14.58 -14.04 -38.08
C PHE A 14 -14.44 -15.27 -38.99
N ILE A 15 -15.32 -15.40 -39.98
CA ILE A 15 -15.30 -16.53 -40.92
C ILE A 15 -13.98 -16.56 -41.70
N GLU A 16 -13.51 -15.41 -42.16
CA GLU A 16 -12.22 -15.30 -42.87
C GLU A 16 -11.01 -15.62 -41.96
N SER A 17 -11.04 -15.15 -40.71
CA SER A 17 -9.93 -15.32 -39.76
C SER A 17 -9.88 -16.69 -39.08
N PHE A 18 -10.94 -17.50 -39.19
CA PHE A 18 -11.04 -18.76 -38.47
C PHE A 18 -10.02 -19.79 -38.98
N ALA A 19 -8.97 -20.00 -38.19
CA ALA A 19 -7.99 -21.08 -38.38
C ALA A 19 -8.01 -22.10 -37.22
N GLY A 20 -9.12 -22.17 -36.47
CA GLY A 20 -9.25 -23.00 -35.26
C GLY A 20 -9.42 -24.50 -35.55
N ALA A 21 -9.10 -25.32 -34.55
CA ALA A 21 -9.33 -26.77 -34.63
C ALA A 21 -10.83 -27.10 -34.66
N LYS A 22 -11.22 -28.16 -35.38
CA LYS A 22 -12.59 -28.71 -35.32
C LYS A 22 -12.74 -29.64 -34.10
N PRO A 23 -13.86 -29.61 -33.36
CA PRO A 23 -15.02 -28.71 -33.54
C PRO A 23 -14.68 -27.25 -33.15
N CYS A 24 -15.34 -26.29 -33.81
CA CYS A 24 -15.22 -24.87 -33.52
C CYS A 24 -15.74 -24.59 -32.10
N ARG A 25 -14.90 -23.98 -31.27
CA ARG A 25 -15.21 -23.56 -29.90
C ARG A 25 -15.14 -22.03 -29.86
N LEU A 26 -16.30 -21.39 -29.88
CA LEU A 26 -16.44 -19.94 -30.05
C LEU A 26 -17.04 -19.33 -28.78
N PHE A 27 -16.43 -18.26 -28.30
CA PHE A 27 -16.93 -17.37 -27.26
C PHE A 27 -17.23 -16.02 -27.90
N ILE A 28 -18.38 -15.42 -27.60
CA ILE A 28 -18.65 -14.01 -27.94
C ILE A 28 -18.99 -13.27 -26.65
N SER A 29 -18.28 -12.18 -26.43
CA SER A 29 -18.44 -11.26 -25.31
C SER A 29 -19.08 -9.97 -25.82
N ALA A 30 -20.12 -9.49 -25.16
CA ALA A 30 -20.85 -8.29 -25.55
C ALA A 30 -21.06 -7.36 -24.35
N SER A 31 -20.85 -6.06 -24.52
CA SER A 31 -20.99 -5.08 -23.43
C SER A 31 -21.51 -3.73 -23.94
N THR A 32 -22.21 -3.01 -23.06
CA THR A 32 -22.56 -1.59 -23.22
C THR A 32 -21.43 -0.66 -22.74
N LEU A 33 -20.33 -1.22 -22.24
CA LEU A 33 -19.27 -0.57 -21.45
C LEU A 33 -19.72 0.07 -20.13
N LYS A 34 -21.02 0.12 -19.82
CA LYS A 34 -21.53 0.51 -18.49
C LYS A 34 -21.48 -0.63 -17.49
N GLU A 35 -21.64 -1.86 -17.98
CA GLU A 35 -21.62 -3.07 -17.18
C GLU A 35 -20.66 -4.11 -17.76
N ARG A 36 -20.20 -5.01 -16.90
CA ARG A 36 -19.40 -6.17 -17.26
C ARG A 36 -20.04 -6.93 -18.44
N ALA A 37 -19.20 -7.37 -19.38
CA ALA A 37 -19.60 -8.10 -20.56
C ALA A 37 -20.41 -9.36 -20.24
N VAL A 38 -21.44 -9.59 -21.06
CA VAL A 38 -22.15 -10.86 -21.13
C VAL A 38 -21.37 -11.77 -22.08
N VAL A 39 -20.84 -12.86 -21.54
CA VAL A 39 -20.09 -13.87 -22.31
C VAL A 39 -20.97 -15.08 -22.58
N ARG A 40 -21.05 -15.49 -23.85
CA ARG A 40 -21.73 -16.72 -24.31
C ARG A 40 -20.80 -17.53 -25.20
N HIS A 41 -20.98 -18.84 -25.23
CA HIS A 41 -20.12 -19.71 -26.02
C HIS A 41 -20.85 -20.96 -26.50
N ALA A 42 -20.35 -21.54 -27.59
CA ALA A 42 -20.87 -22.77 -28.18
C ALA A 42 -19.76 -23.60 -28.82
N VAL A 43 -19.98 -24.92 -28.85
CA VAL A 43 -19.14 -25.88 -29.60
C VAL A 43 -19.97 -26.47 -30.74
N ARG A 44 -19.51 -26.32 -31.98
CA ARG A 44 -20.17 -26.83 -33.19
C ARG A 44 -19.16 -27.33 -34.22
N ASN A 45 -19.62 -28.08 -35.21
CA ASN A 45 -18.75 -28.67 -36.23
C ASN A 45 -18.21 -27.63 -37.23
N THR A 46 -18.91 -26.51 -37.38
CA THR A 46 -18.57 -25.42 -38.31
C THR A 46 -18.60 -24.06 -37.57
N PRO A 47 -17.77 -23.09 -37.98
CA PRO A 47 -17.77 -21.75 -37.39
C PRO A 47 -19.11 -21.01 -37.57
N GLU A 48 -19.82 -21.22 -38.68
CA GLU A 48 -21.13 -20.64 -38.97
C GLU A 48 -22.18 -21.11 -37.94
N GLN A 49 -22.25 -22.43 -37.71
CA GLN A 49 -23.16 -23.00 -36.71
C GLN A 49 -22.81 -22.52 -35.29
N ALA A 50 -21.52 -22.37 -34.98
CA ALA A 50 -21.08 -21.87 -33.69
C ALA A 50 -21.52 -20.41 -33.51
N TRP A 51 -21.35 -19.57 -34.54
CA TRP A 51 -21.77 -18.18 -34.57
C TRP A 51 -23.27 -18.03 -34.31
N GLU A 52 -24.10 -18.69 -35.12
CA GLU A 52 -25.56 -18.66 -34.99
C GLU A 52 -26.01 -19.07 -33.57
N ALA A 53 -25.41 -20.13 -33.03
CA ALA A 53 -25.73 -20.61 -31.69
C ALA A 53 -25.38 -19.59 -30.60
N VAL A 54 -24.23 -18.93 -30.69
CA VAL A 54 -23.83 -17.92 -29.70
C VAL A 54 -24.65 -16.64 -29.84
N MET A 55 -24.93 -16.20 -31.07
CA MET A 55 -25.73 -15.00 -31.33
C MET A 55 -27.15 -15.15 -30.80
N ALA A 56 -27.80 -16.30 -31.00
CA ALA A 56 -29.13 -16.55 -30.42
C ALA A 56 -29.14 -16.45 -28.88
N LEU A 57 -28.05 -16.90 -28.22
CA LEU A 57 -27.91 -16.76 -26.76
C LEU A 57 -27.69 -15.30 -26.32
N LEU A 58 -27.00 -14.49 -27.12
CA LEU A 58 -26.78 -13.07 -26.85
C LEU A 58 -28.04 -12.25 -27.10
N GLU A 59 -28.76 -12.47 -28.20
CA GLU A 59 -30.04 -11.83 -28.50
C GLU A 59 -31.04 -12.05 -27.35
N LYS A 60 -31.13 -13.29 -26.84
CA LYS A 60 -31.93 -13.59 -25.66
C LYS A 60 -31.44 -12.85 -24.41
N ALA A 61 -30.13 -12.71 -24.22
CA ALA A 61 -29.56 -12.06 -23.02
C ALA A 61 -29.80 -10.54 -23.00
N PHE A 62 -29.87 -9.91 -24.17
CA PHE A 62 -30.10 -8.47 -24.37
C PHE A 62 -31.54 -8.11 -24.78
N ALA A 63 -32.45 -9.09 -24.86
CA ALA A 63 -33.86 -8.83 -25.11
C ALA A 63 -34.45 -7.90 -24.04
N GLY A 64 -34.99 -6.75 -24.46
CA GLY A 64 -35.56 -5.74 -23.55
C GLY A 64 -34.53 -4.98 -22.70
N LYS A 65 -33.23 -5.05 -23.02
CA LYS A 65 -32.15 -4.34 -22.34
C LYS A 65 -31.44 -3.37 -23.29
N GLU A 66 -30.63 -2.48 -22.70
CA GLU A 66 -29.71 -1.62 -23.45
C GLU A 66 -28.80 -2.48 -24.35
N GLN A 67 -28.69 -2.09 -25.62
CA GLN A 67 -27.98 -2.86 -26.63
C GLN A 67 -26.46 -2.70 -26.47
N PRO A 68 -25.67 -3.77 -26.66
CA PRO A 68 -24.22 -3.68 -26.55
C PRO A 68 -23.63 -2.80 -27.66
N ILE A 69 -22.59 -2.05 -27.30
CA ILE A 69 -21.83 -1.18 -28.21
C ILE A 69 -20.46 -1.77 -28.56
N VAL A 70 -20.09 -2.90 -27.95
CA VAL A 70 -18.87 -3.65 -28.28
C VAL A 70 -19.16 -5.15 -28.38
N LEU A 71 -18.50 -5.81 -29.33
CA LEU A 71 -18.45 -7.27 -29.46
C LEU A 71 -17.00 -7.74 -29.57
N ARG A 72 -16.69 -8.84 -28.90
CA ARG A 72 -15.44 -9.58 -29.04
C ARG A 72 -15.74 -11.04 -29.31
N ALA A 73 -15.18 -11.61 -30.38
CA ALA A 73 -15.33 -13.01 -30.73
C ALA A 73 -13.98 -13.73 -30.56
N ASP A 74 -13.91 -14.68 -29.62
CA ASP A 74 -12.73 -15.47 -29.29
C ASP A 74 -12.94 -16.93 -29.71
N TRP A 75 -12.02 -17.50 -30.48
CA TRP A 75 -12.05 -18.93 -30.82
C TRP A 75 -10.79 -19.65 -30.37
N VAL A 76 -10.96 -20.91 -29.95
CA VAL A 76 -9.85 -21.74 -29.44
C VAL A 76 -8.89 -22.11 -30.57
N THR A 77 -7.60 -21.85 -30.37
CA THR A 77 -6.53 -22.16 -31.34
C THR A 77 -5.67 -23.35 -30.93
N SER A 78 -5.48 -23.56 -29.63
CA SER A 78 -4.75 -24.73 -29.11
C SER A 78 -5.26 -25.10 -27.72
N THR A 79 -5.12 -26.38 -27.39
CA THR A 79 -5.60 -26.97 -26.14
C THR A 79 -4.53 -27.87 -25.53
N ALA A 80 -4.44 -27.91 -24.21
CA ALA A 80 -3.61 -28.84 -23.46
C ALA A 80 -4.44 -29.48 -22.35
N SER A 81 -4.58 -30.82 -22.39
CA SER A 81 -5.27 -31.57 -21.34
C SER A 81 -4.34 -31.82 -20.16
N MET A 82 -4.85 -31.62 -18.95
CA MET A 82 -4.16 -31.94 -17.70
C MET A 82 -5.17 -32.30 -16.61
N THR A 83 -4.66 -32.74 -15.47
CA THR A 83 -5.44 -32.96 -14.25
C THR A 83 -5.60 -31.66 -13.47
N TRP A 84 -6.62 -31.61 -12.61
CA TRP A 84 -6.83 -30.47 -11.71
C TRP A 84 -5.61 -30.19 -10.82
N THR A 85 -4.90 -31.22 -10.34
CA THR A 85 -3.67 -31.02 -9.56
C THR A 85 -2.56 -30.36 -10.39
N GLU A 86 -2.31 -30.82 -11.62
CA GLU A 86 -1.29 -30.24 -12.50
C GLU A 86 -1.62 -28.77 -12.82
N TYR A 87 -2.90 -28.44 -12.97
CA TYR A 87 -3.35 -27.05 -13.14
C TYR A 87 -3.00 -26.18 -11.92
N LEU A 88 -3.36 -26.63 -10.71
CA LEU A 88 -3.04 -25.89 -9.49
C LEU A 88 -1.53 -25.74 -9.28
N ASP A 89 -0.74 -26.76 -9.63
CA ASP A 89 0.72 -26.70 -9.60
C ASP A 89 1.27 -25.68 -10.61
N LYS A 90 0.66 -25.57 -11.80
CA LYS A 90 1.04 -24.60 -12.83
C LYS A 90 0.77 -23.14 -12.43
N LEU A 91 -0.17 -22.90 -11.50
CA LEU A 91 -0.41 -21.57 -10.93
C LEU A 91 0.70 -21.13 -9.96
N LYS A 92 1.38 -22.08 -9.30
CA LYS A 92 2.42 -21.78 -8.32
C LYS A 92 3.59 -21.03 -8.96
N GLY A 93 4.15 -20.06 -8.23
CA GLY A 93 5.27 -19.24 -8.69
C GLY A 93 4.89 -18.17 -9.72
N ARG A 94 3.63 -18.08 -10.15
CA ARG A 94 3.14 -17.01 -11.03
C ARG A 94 2.57 -15.84 -10.22
N LYS A 95 2.69 -14.64 -10.78
CA LYS A 95 1.98 -13.46 -10.28
C LYS A 95 0.51 -13.48 -10.71
N ARG A 96 -0.38 -12.95 -9.87
CA ARG A 96 -1.80 -12.72 -10.23
C ARG A 96 -1.89 -11.87 -11.51
N GLY A 97 -2.92 -12.07 -12.31
CA GLY A 97 -3.09 -11.36 -13.58
C GLY A 97 -2.20 -11.88 -14.72
N TRP A 98 -1.19 -12.72 -14.45
CA TRP A 98 -0.23 -13.21 -15.47
C TRP A 98 -0.46 -14.67 -15.88
N PHE A 99 -1.58 -15.27 -15.50
CA PHE A 99 -2.03 -16.54 -16.06
C PHE A 99 -2.86 -16.27 -17.32
N ARG A 100 -2.21 -16.37 -18.49
CA ARG A 100 -2.72 -15.95 -19.80
C ARG A 100 -3.38 -17.09 -20.62
N GLN A 101 -4.17 -17.95 -19.98
CA GLN A 101 -4.85 -19.08 -20.64
C GLN A 101 -6.29 -19.23 -20.15
N GLY A 102 -7.18 -19.68 -21.04
CA GLY A 102 -8.54 -20.10 -20.69
C GLY A 102 -8.57 -21.50 -20.04
N LEU A 103 -9.68 -21.81 -19.37
CA LEU A 103 -9.89 -23.04 -18.61
C LEU A 103 -11.25 -23.66 -18.97
N ALA A 104 -11.27 -24.89 -19.46
CA ALA A 104 -12.47 -25.70 -19.61
C ALA A 104 -12.44 -26.87 -18.62
N LEU A 105 -13.53 -27.04 -17.85
CA LEU A 105 -13.64 -28.09 -16.83
C LEU A 105 -14.13 -29.42 -17.42
N ASP A 106 -14.55 -29.44 -18.68
CA ASP A 106 -15.03 -30.60 -19.39
C ASP A 106 -14.73 -30.50 -20.89
N LYS A 107 -14.63 -31.66 -21.55
CA LYS A 107 -14.31 -31.77 -22.99
C LYS A 107 -15.37 -31.17 -23.93
N ASP A 108 -16.60 -31.03 -23.45
CA ASP A 108 -17.72 -30.48 -24.23
C ASP A 108 -17.82 -28.95 -24.05
N TYR A 109 -16.92 -28.36 -23.25
CA TYR A 109 -16.89 -26.93 -22.89
C TYR A 109 -18.21 -26.48 -22.27
N LYS A 110 -18.91 -27.33 -21.49
CA LYS A 110 -20.13 -26.89 -20.79
C LYS A 110 -19.82 -25.85 -19.71
N LEU A 111 -18.66 -25.96 -19.08
CA LEU A 111 -18.08 -24.95 -18.18
C LEU A 111 -16.69 -24.58 -18.68
N ALA A 112 -16.59 -23.46 -19.40
CA ALA A 112 -15.33 -22.97 -19.93
C ALA A 112 -15.22 -21.45 -19.80
N PHE A 113 -14.06 -20.96 -19.39
CA PHE A 113 -13.76 -19.56 -19.10
C PHE A 113 -12.61 -19.07 -19.96
N THR A 114 -12.72 -17.88 -20.55
CA THR A 114 -11.57 -17.23 -21.18
C THR A 114 -10.59 -16.71 -20.12
N GLU A 115 -9.37 -16.34 -20.53
CA GLU A 115 -8.40 -15.68 -19.65
C GLU A 115 -9.03 -14.46 -18.95
N GLN A 116 -9.74 -13.64 -19.72
CA GLN A 116 -10.30 -12.38 -19.26
C GLN A 116 -11.30 -12.62 -18.14
N GLU A 117 -12.15 -13.64 -18.28
CA GLU A 117 -13.12 -13.99 -17.26
C GLU A 117 -12.46 -14.48 -15.97
N LEU A 118 -11.42 -15.31 -16.07
CA LEU A 118 -10.68 -15.80 -14.91
C LEU A 118 -10.02 -14.65 -14.12
N ASN A 119 -9.37 -13.73 -14.84
CA ASN A 119 -8.63 -12.63 -14.21
C ASN A 119 -9.54 -11.49 -13.73
N ALA A 120 -10.52 -11.07 -14.53
CA ALA A 120 -11.38 -9.93 -14.20
C ALA A 120 -12.40 -10.23 -13.09
N ASN A 121 -12.76 -11.51 -12.88
CA ASN A 121 -13.63 -11.94 -11.78
C ASN A 121 -12.87 -12.35 -10.50
N SER A 122 -11.56 -12.09 -10.46
CA SER A 122 -10.68 -12.48 -9.34
C SER A 122 -10.68 -13.97 -9.02
N ILE A 123 -10.84 -14.84 -10.02
CA ILE A 123 -10.82 -16.31 -9.83
C ILE A 123 -9.39 -16.80 -9.55
N LEU A 124 -8.36 -16.10 -10.05
CA LEU A 124 -6.94 -16.46 -9.91
C LEU A 124 -6.16 -15.50 -9.00
N TYR A 125 -6.75 -15.10 -7.86
CA TYR A 125 -6.27 -14.03 -6.98
C TYR A 125 -5.92 -14.52 -5.59
N ALA A 126 -4.73 -14.24 -5.06
CA ALA A 126 -4.49 -14.35 -3.62
C ALA A 126 -5.03 -13.11 -2.88
N PHE A 127 -5.72 -13.31 -1.75
CA PHE A 127 -6.25 -12.23 -0.91
C PHE A 127 -5.38 -11.91 0.31
N GLU A 128 -4.66 -12.88 0.88
CA GLU A 128 -3.77 -12.71 2.04
C GLU A 128 -2.75 -13.88 2.10
N PRO A 129 -1.56 -13.74 2.70
CA PRO A 129 -0.80 -12.51 2.98
C PRO A 129 0.02 -12.02 1.77
N GLU A 130 0.12 -12.83 0.71
CA GLU A 130 0.91 -12.53 -0.49
C GLU A 130 0.01 -12.17 -1.67
N LYS A 131 -0.57 -10.96 -1.62
CA LYS A 131 -1.59 -10.47 -2.56
C LYS A 131 -1.19 -10.59 -4.03
N THR A 132 0.10 -10.63 -4.36
CA THR A 132 0.60 -10.71 -5.73
C THR A 132 0.63 -12.12 -6.31
N LYS A 133 0.34 -13.18 -5.55
CA LYS A 133 0.37 -14.58 -6.04
C LYS A 133 -0.87 -14.94 -6.86
N CYS A 134 -0.66 -15.75 -7.90
CA CYS A 134 -1.73 -16.37 -8.67
C CYS A 134 -2.26 -17.60 -7.91
N GLU A 135 -3.51 -17.54 -7.45
CA GLU A 135 -4.13 -18.61 -6.66
C GLU A 135 -5.60 -18.80 -7.02
N PHE A 136 -6.03 -20.04 -7.20
CA PHE A 136 -7.43 -20.33 -7.49
C PHE A 136 -8.33 -20.01 -6.28
N GLN A 137 -9.42 -19.28 -6.51
CA GLN A 137 -10.37 -18.82 -5.49
C GLN A 137 -11.73 -19.51 -5.67
N PRO A 138 -12.03 -20.58 -4.90
CA PRO A 138 -13.26 -21.35 -5.08
C PRO A 138 -14.53 -20.51 -4.93
N LYS A 139 -14.57 -19.58 -3.96
CA LYS A 139 -15.75 -18.72 -3.74
C LYS A 139 -16.01 -17.76 -4.91
N LYS A 140 -14.94 -17.18 -5.49
CA LYS A 140 -15.06 -16.29 -6.66
C LYS A 140 -15.47 -17.08 -7.90
N ALA A 141 -14.90 -18.28 -8.08
CA ALA A 141 -15.27 -19.18 -9.16
C ALA A 141 -16.74 -19.60 -9.07
N ASP A 142 -17.21 -19.98 -7.88
CA ASP A 142 -18.60 -20.39 -7.64
C ASP A 142 -19.59 -19.25 -7.91
N ALA A 143 -19.33 -18.06 -7.37
CA ALA A 143 -20.16 -16.88 -7.61
C ALA A 143 -20.26 -16.53 -9.11
N TYR A 144 -19.14 -16.58 -9.84
CA TYR A 144 -19.15 -16.31 -11.27
C TYR A 144 -19.85 -17.42 -12.08
N CYS A 145 -19.69 -18.69 -11.69
CA CYS A 145 -20.41 -19.81 -12.30
C CYS A 145 -21.93 -19.68 -12.17
N LEU A 146 -22.42 -19.32 -10.98
CA LEU A 146 -23.84 -19.08 -10.74
C LEU A 146 -24.37 -17.97 -11.66
N GLN A 147 -23.62 -16.87 -11.79
CA GLN A 147 -23.97 -15.76 -12.66
C GLN A 147 -23.96 -16.15 -14.15
N ARG A 148 -22.92 -16.84 -14.62
CA ARG A 148 -22.70 -17.10 -16.06
C ARG A 148 -23.45 -18.32 -16.58
N PHE A 149 -23.52 -19.40 -15.80
CA PHE A 149 -24.05 -20.69 -16.23
C PHE A 149 -25.32 -21.11 -15.50
N GLY A 150 -25.78 -20.33 -14.50
CA GLY A 150 -26.96 -20.68 -13.69
C GLY A 150 -26.73 -21.85 -12.73
N ARG A 151 -25.47 -22.26 -12.51
CA ARG A 151 -25.08 -23.35 -11.60
C ARG A 151 -23.72 -23.08 -10.98
N GLY A 152 -23.48 -23.56 -9.77
CA GLY A 152 -22.23 -23.37 -9.04
C GLY A 152 -21.02 -24.06 -9.68
N PHE A 153 -19.83 -23.70 -9.20
CA PHE A 153 -18.58 -24.32 -9.62
C PHE A 153 -18.52 -25.76 -9.10
N PRO A 154 -18.26 -26.77 -9.95
CA PRO A 154 -18.28 -28.16 -9.53
C PRO A 154 -17.14 -28.46 -8.55
N ARG A 155 -17.39 -29.38 -7.61
CA ARG A 155 -16.33 -29.88 -6.73
C ARG A 155 -15.33 -30.71 -7.55
N MET A 156 -14.11 -30.21 -7.71
CA MET A 156 -13.05 -30.86 -8.46
C MET A 156 -12.24 -31.84 -7.60
N ASN A 157 -12.00 -33.04 -8.11
CA ASN A 157 -11.06 -34.01 -7.58
C ASN A 157 -9.68 -33.86 -8.25
N ARG A 158 -8.63 -34.31 -7.55
CA ARG A 158 -7.24 -34.22 -8.02
C ARG A 158 -6.99 -34.74 -9.44
N LYS A 159 -7.69 -35.81 -9.84
CA LYS A 159 -7.51 -36.49 -11.13
C LYS A 159 -8.49 -36.05 -12.22
N ASP A 160 -9.42 -35.17 -11.89
CA ASP A 160 -10.39 -34.67 -12.87
C ASP A 160 -9.66 -34.01 -14.01
N LYS A 161 -10.05 -34.36 -15.24
CA LYS A 161 -9.43 -33.86 -16.45
C LYS A 161 -10.04 -32.52 -16.82
N ILE A 162 -9.16 -31.54 -17.03
CA ILE A 162 -9.48 -30.20 -17.52
C ILE A 162 -8.71 -29.94 -18.81
N GLU A 163 -9.11 -28.93 -19.55
CA GLU A 163 -8.36 -28.41 -20.70
C GLU A 163 -8.00 -26.95 -20.47
N LEU A 164 -6.71 -26.64 -20.62
CA LEU A 164 -6.26 -25.27 -20.81
C LEU A 164 -6.30 -24.95 -22.30
N PHE A 165 -6.65 -23.72 -22.65
CA PHE A 165 -6.72 -23.32 -24.05
C PHE A 165 -6.24 -21.89 -24.28
N ASN A 166 -5.74 -21.65 -25.48
CA ASN A 166 -5.41 -20.32 -26.00
C ASN A 166 -6.45 -19.92 -27.03
N THR A 167 -6.64 -18.61 -27.21
CA THR A 167 -7.60 -18.04 -28.15
C THR A 167 -6.92 -17.17 -29.20
N SER A 168 -7.58 -17.01 -30.34
CA SER A 168 -7.43 -15.83 -31.18
C SER A 168 -8.76 -15.10 -31.19
N ALA A 169 -8.73 -13.80 -31.41
CA ALA A 169 -9.91 -12.99 -31.27
C ALA A 169 -9.97 -11.85 -32.29
N ILE A 170 -11.20 -11.43 -32.57
CA ILE A 170 -11.51 -10.18 -33.24
C ILE A 170 -12.47 -9.36 -32.39
N PHE A 171 -12.41 -8.04 -32.56
CA PHE A 171 -13.17 -7.08 -31.78
C PHE A 171 -13.80 -6.02 -32.68
N ILE A 172 -15.00 -5.56 -32.35
CA ILE A 172 -15.60 -4.38 -32.98
C ILE A 172 -16.31 -3.52 -31.92
N GLN A 173 -16.27 -2.22 -32.14
CA GLN A 173 -16.99 -1.22 -31.36
C GLN A 173 -17.92 -0.39 -32.26
N ASP A 174 -18.97 0.17 -31.67
CA ASP A 174 -19.81 1.18 -32.29
C ASP A 174 -18.99 2.34 -32.88
N GLY A 175 -19.38 2.81 -34.07
CA GLY A 175 -18.61 3.77 -34.87
C GLY A 175 -17.46 3.19 -35.71
N MET A 176 -17.04 1.93 -35.50
CA MET A 176 -15.99 1.32 -36.34
C MET A 176 -16.54 0.84 -37.69
N THR A 177 -15.72 1.00 -38.74
CA THR A 177 -16.01 0.47 -40.08
C THR A 177 -15.61 -1.00 -40.20
N GLU A 178 -14.43 -1.35 -39.69
CA GLU A 178 -13.85 -2.70 -39.78
C GLU A 178 -13.53 -3.28 -38.38
N PRO A 179 -13.64 -4.60 -38.18
CA PRO A 179 -13.20 -5.26 -36.96
C PRO A 179 -11.68 -5.22 -36.77
N LEU A 180 -11.23 -5.13 -35.52
CA LEU A 180 -9.83 -5.27 -35.12
C LEU A 180 -9.47 -6.73 -34.88
N LYS A 181 -8.29 -7.13 -35.36
CA LYS A 181 -7.67 -8.40 -34.98
C LYS A 181 -6.87 -8.24 -33.70
N LEU A 182 -7.00 -9.21 -32.80
CA LEU A 182 -6.25 -9.27 -31.55
C LEU A 182 -5.16 -10.36 -31.65
N THR A 183 -3.93 -10.03 -31.28
CA THR A 183 -2.77 -10.92 -31.42
C THR A 183 -2.77 -12.02 -30.35
N GLY A 184 -2.66 -13.29 -30.74
CA GLY A 184 -2.64 -14.44 -29.81
C GLY A 184 -1.29 -15.15 -29.67
N LYS A 185 -0.14 -14.47 -29.87
CA LYS A 185 1.18 -15.12 -29.91
C LYS A 185 2.15 -14.56 -28.87
N GLY A 186 2.83 -15.47 -28.15
CA GLY A 186 3.91 -15.13 -27.21
C GLY A 186 3.38 -14.58 -25.89
N ASP A 187 4.16 -13.69 -25.25
CA ASP A 187 3.78 -13.03 -23.99
C ASP A 187 2.81 -11.86 -24.18
N VAL A 188 2.63 -11.40 -25.44
CA VAL A 188 1.66 -10.38 -25.85
C VAL A 188 0.39 -11.06 -26.37
N VAL A 189 -0.52 -11.35 -25.45
CA VAL A 189 -1.80 -12.01 -25.75
C VAL A 189 -2.93 -10.97 -25.78
N ASP A 190 -3.89 -11.13 -26.69
CA ASP A 190 -5.15 -10.39 -26.75
C ASP A 190 -5.03 -8.86 -26.79
N ARG A 191 -3.98 -8.34 -27.45
CA ARG A 191 -3.81 -6.92 -27.75
C ARG A 191 -4.12 -6.66 -29.23
N ARG A 192 -4.76 -5.52 -29.53
CA ARG A 192 -4.91 -5.03 -30.91
C ARG A 192 -3.55 -4.79 -31.57
N GLU A 193 -3.48 -4.99 -32.89
CA GLU A 193 -2.29 -4.60 -33.66
C GLU A 193 -2.19 -3.07 -33.71
N LEU A 194 -1.01 -2.54 -33.36
CA LEU A 194 -0.73 -1.11 -33.27
C LEU A 194 0.58 -0.79 -34.00
N ASN A 195 0.60 0.30 -34.76
CA ASN A 195 1.82 0.81 -35.37
C ASN A 195 2.66 1.57 -34.33
N GLN A 196 3.64 0.88 -33.75
CA GLN A 196 4.47 1.43 -32.66
C GLN A 196 5.55 2.41 -33.14
N ASP A 197 5.73 2.54 -34.45
CA ASP A 197 6.66 3.51 -35.02
C ASP A 197 5.96 4.86 -35.28
N GLU A 198 4.64 4.95 -35.01
CA GLU A 198 3.82 6.15 -35.16
C GLU A 198 3.75 6.94 -33.84
N PRO A 199 4.30 8.17 -33.78
CA PRO A 199 4.30 8.94 -32.54
C PRO A 199 2.89 9.41 -32.12
N GLU A 200 1.99 9.61 -33.08
CA GLU A 200 0.60 10.02 -32.85
C GLU A 200 -0.15 9.01 -31.97
N LEU A 201 0.13 7.70 -32.13
CA LEU A 201 -0.43 6.64 -31.26
C LEU A 201 -0.20 6.95 -29.76
N PHE A 202 1.04 7.25 -29.39
CA PHE A 202 1.39 7.47 -27.98
C PHE A 202 0.86 8.82 -27.47
N ILE A 203 0.79 9.82 -28.34
CA ILE A 203 0.17 11.12 -28.02
C ILE A 203 -1.33 10.95 -27.75
N ASP A 204 -2.04 10.21 -28.60
CA ASP A 204 -3.49 10.02 -28.47
C ASP A 204 -3.86 9.18 -27.25
N LEU A 205 -3.11 8.11 -26.96
CA LEU A 205 -3.25 7.36 -25.71
C LEU A 205 -2.99 8.25 -24.48
N SER A 206 -2.04 9.18 -24.59
CA SER A 206 -1.73 10.11 -23.50
C SER A 206 -2.83 11.15 -23.30
N LYS A 207 -3.43 11.68 -24.38
CA LYS A 207 -4.59 12.57 -24.34
C LYS A 207 -5.80 11.89 -23.70
N ALA A 208 -6.11 10.65 -24.10
CA ALA A 208 -7.22 9.89 -23.55
C ALA A 208 -7.04 9.62 -22.04
N ALA A 209 -5.85 9.20 -21.62
CA ALA A 209 -5.54 8.96 -20.21
C ALA A 209 -5.46 10.26 -19.36
N ALA A 210 -5.07 11.40 -19.94
CA ALA A 210 -5.17 12.69 -19.25
C ALA A 210 -6.62 13.13 -19.06
N LYS A 211 -7.50 12.86 -20.03
CA LYS A 211 -8.95 13.09 -19.89
C LYS A 211 -9.55 12.20 -18.79
N TYR A 212 -9.10 10.95 -18.71
CA TYR A 212 -9.43 10.07 -17.58
C TYR A 212 -9.01 10.69 -16.23
N LEU A 213 -7.76 11.18 -16.11
CA LEU A 213 -7.30 11.85 -14.89
C LEU A 213 -8.09 13.13 -14.57
N ALA A 214 -8.41 13.94 -15.57
CA ALA A 214 -9.23 15.13 -15.41
C ALA A 214 -10.63 14.78 -14.86
N ALA A 215 -11.22 13.66 -15.31
CA ALA A 215 -12.47 13.14 -14.75
C ALA A 215 -12.34 12.57 -13.33
N GLN A 216 -11.13 12.21 -12.88
CA GLN A 216 -10.89 11.85 -11.48
C GLN A 216 -10.73 13.06 -10.57
N CYS A 217 -10.43 14.24 -11.11
CA CYS A 217 -10.31 15.48 -10.35
C CYS A 217 -11.70 16.06 -10.02
N MET A 218 -12.11 15.89 -8.76
CA MET A 218 -13.41 16.32 -8.25
C MET A 218 -13.54 17.85 -8.25
N ASP A 219 -14.75 18.33 -7.95
CA ASP A 219 -15.08 19.77 -7.97
C ASP A 219 -14.23 20.59 -7.00
N ASP A 220 -13.81 20.01 -5.89
CA ASP A 220 -12.93 20.63 -4.90
C ASP A 220 -11.44 20.61 -5.31
N GLY A 221 -11.09 19.91 -6.39
CA GLY A 221 -9.72 19.72 -6.88
C GLY A 221 -9.00 18.47 -6.33
N LEU A 222 -9.61 17.72 -5.40
CA LEU A 222 -9.07 16.45 -4.92
C LEU A 222 -9.33 15.35 -5.96
N PHE A 223 -8.38 14.43 -6.13
CA PHE A 223 -8.58 13.29 -7.04
C PHE A 223 -9.30 12.13 -6.36
N VAL A 224 -10.18 11.43 -7.07
CA VAL A 224 -10.46 10.03 -6.78
C VAL A 224 -9.16 9.26 -7.01
N TYR A 225 -8.62 8.69 -5.94
CA TYR A 225 -7.24 8.26 -5.91
C TYR A 225 -6.92 7.06 -6.84
N GLY A 226 -7.91 6.21 -7.05
CA GLY A 226 -7.82 5.07 -7.96
C GLY A 226 -8.80 3.96 -7.60
N PHE A 227 -8.72 2.84 -8.33
CA PHE A 227 -9.65 1.72 -8.24
C PHE A 227 -8.94 0.36 -8.35
N TYR A 228 -9.58 -0.67 -7.77
CA TYR A 228 -9.36 -2.08 -8.05
C TYR A 228 -10.48 -2.59 -8.99
N PRO A 229 -10.25 -2.67 -10.31
CA PRO A 229 -11.33 -2.82 -11.29
C PRO A 229 -12.11 -4.13 -11.24
N CYS A 230 -11.51 -5.20 -10.69
CA CYS A 230 -12.18 -6.50 -10.61
C CYS A 230 -13.45 -6.49 -9.77
N ASN A 231 -13.45 -5.71 -8.69
CA ASN A 231 -14.58 -5.57 -7.77
C ASN A 231 -15.21 -4.17 -7.81
N ASP A 232 -14.66 -3.23 -8.60
CA ASP A 232 -15.04 -1.81 -8.60
C ASP A 232 -14.86 -1.14 -7.21
N GLU A 233 -13.75 -1.48 -6.54
CA GLU A 233 -13.42 -0.94 -5.21
C GLU A 233 -12.54 0.30 -5.35
N VAL A 234 -12.87 1.37 -4.64
CA VAL A 234 -12.05 2.59 -4.57
C VAL A 234 -10.83 2.33 -3.69
N ILE A 235 -9.66 2.85 -4.08
CA ILE A 235 -8.45 2.78 -3.25
C ILE A 235 -8.57 3.79 -2.11
N GLU A 236 -8.47 3.29 -0.87
CA GLU A 236 -8.47 4.12 0.33
C GLU A 236 -7.11 4.76 0.60
N GLY A 237 -7.14 5.92 1.26
CA GLY A 237 -5.96 6.73 1.56
C GLY A 237 -5.60 7.69 0.43
N TYR A 238 -4.77 8.69 0.78
CA TYR A 238 -4.37 9.74 -0.15
C TYR A 238 -2.89 10.08 0.00
N ASN A 239 -2.23 10.38 -1.11
CA ASN A 239 -0.83 10.80 -1.10
C ASN A 239 -0.67 12.04 -1.99
N ILE A 240 -0.27 13.15 -1.38
CA ILE A 240 -0.08 14.43 -2.06
C ILE A 240 1.05 14.41 -3.09
N HIS A 241 2.11 13.60 -2.94
CA HIS A 241 3.13 13.43 -3.99
C HIS A 241 2.49 12.96 -5.30
N ARG A 242 1.61 11.96 -5.22
CA ARG A 242 0.94 11.40 -6.40
C ARG A 242 -0.04 12.39 -7.03
N HIS A 243 -0.69 13.22 -6.22
CA HIS A 243 -1.51 14.34 -6.71
C HIS A 243 -0.66 15.32 -7.52
N LEU A 244 0.44 15.82 -6.94
CA LEU A 244 1.32 16.80 -7.58
C LEU A 244 1.96 16.24 -8.85
N GLY A 245 2.42 14.99 -8.80
CA GLY A 245 2.94 14.29 -9.97
C GLY A 245 1.90 14.14 -11.07
N SER A 246 0.66 13.79 -10.74
CA SER A 246 -0.43 13.65 -11.73
C SER A 246 -0.72 14.99 -12.42
N LEU A 247 -0.74 16.09 -11.67
CA LEU A 247 -0.87 17.44 -12.24
C LEU A 247 0.30 17.80 -13.16
N PHE A 248 1.52 17.42 -12.80
CA PHE A 248 2.68 17.58 -13.68
C PHE A 248 2.49 16.86 -15.03
N ALA A 249 2.15 15.56 -15.01
CA ALA A 249 1.94 14.79 -16.24
C ALA A 249 0.73 15.29 -17.06
N MET A 250 -0.36 15.68 -16.40
CA MET A 250 -1.50 16.32 -17.07
C MET A 250 -1.09 17.62 -17.78
N ALA A 251 -0.23 18.45 -17.14
CA ALA A 251 0.30 19.66 -17.77
C ALA A 251 1.28 19.37 -18.92
N GLU A 252 1.95 18.20 -18.95
CA GLU A 252 2.69 17.72 -20.12
C GLU A 252 1.79 17.43 -21.30
N VAL A 253 0.67 16.74 -21.08
CA VAL A 253 -0.31 16.46 -22.12
C VAL A 253 -0.98 17.76 -22.61
N TYR A 254 -1.35 18.66 -21.70
CA TYR A 254 -1.93 19.97 -22.05
C TYR A 254 -1.02 20.75 -23.02
N ALA A 255 0.30 20.75 -22.77
CA ALA A 255 1.28 21.47 -23.58
C ALA A 255 1.39 20.97 -25.04
N VAL A 256 1.00 19.72 -25.31
CA VAL A 256 1.03 19.12 -26.66
C VAL A 256 -0.36 18.92 -27.25
N SER A 257 -1.40 19.40 -26.55
CA SER A 257 -2.79 19.31 -26.99
C SER A 257 -3.16 20.50 -27.87
N GLU A 258 -3.99 20.21 -28.87
CA GLU A 258 -4.59 21.22 -29.75
C GLU A 258 -5.70 21.99 -29.02
N ASP A 259 -5.95 23.23 -29.43
CA ASP A 259 -6.97 24.07 -28.80
C ASP A 259 -8.39 23.51 -29.06
N GLY A 260 -9.22 23.52 -28.03
CA GLY A 260 -10.59 23.00 -28.07
C GLY A 260 -11.08 22.52 -26.70
N ASP A 261 -12.34 22.09 -26.65
CA ASP A 261 -13.06 21.75 -25.41
C ASP A 261 -12.33 20.74 -24.52
N ASP A 262 -11.66 19.74 -25.11
CA ASP A 262 -10.92 18.72 -24.36
C ASP A 262 -9.67 19.31 -23.66
N LYS A 263 -8.99 20.25 -24.32
CA LYS A 263 -7.84 20.96 -23.73
C LYS A 263 -8.29 21.92 -22.63
N ASP A 264 -9.40 22.62 -22.85
CA ASP A 264 -10.00 23.51 -21.85
C ASP A 264 -10.46 22.75 -20.61
N TYR A 265 -11.11 21.59 -20.80
CA TYR A 265 -11.51 20.69 -19.73
C TYR A 265 -10.31 20.19 -18.92
N LEU A 266 -9.24 19.76 -19.61
CA LEU A 266 -7.99 19.34 -18.97
C LEU A 266 -7.35 20.49 -18.19
N GLY A 267 -7.26 21.68 -18.79
CA GLY A 267 -6.70 22.88 -18.15
C GLY A 267 -7.47 23.30 -16.90
N ALA A 268 -8.80 23.26 -16.95
CA ALA A 268 -9.66 23.56 -15.81
C ALA A 268 -9.44 22.56 -14.66
N ALA A 269 -9.28 21.27 -14.96
CA ALA A 269 -8.98 20.26 -13.94
C ALA A 269 -7.60 20.48 -13.30
N ILE A 270 -6.58 20.84 -14.09
CA ILE A 270 -5.24 21.15 -13.58
C ILE A 270 -5.27 22.35 -12.62
N GLU A 271 -5.93 23.45 -13.00
CA GLU A 271 -6.03 24.64 -12.15
C GLU A 271 -6.79 24.37 -10.85
N ARG A 272 -7.87 23.57 -10.89
CA ARG A 272 -8.58 23.15 -9.66
C ARG A 272 -7.67 22.33 -8.75
N GLY A 273 -6.97 21.33 -9.29
CA GLY A 273 -6.04 20.51 -8.50
C GLY A 273 -4.89 21.32 -7.92
N LEU A 274 -4.25 22.20 -8.70
CA LEU A 274 -3.20 23.09 -8.20
C LEU A 274 -3.73 24.01 -7.09
N THR A 275 -4.92 24.60 -7.29
CA THR A 275 -5.56 25.46 -6.28
C THR A 275 -5.84 24.69 -4.99
N TYR A 276 -6.36 23.46 -5.09
CA TYR A 276 -6.57 22.59 -3.94
C TYR A 276 -5.27 22.30 -3.19
N ALA A 277 -4.21 21.90 -3.91
CA ALA A 277 -2.91 21.59 -3.30
C ALA A 277 -2.31 22.82 -2.60
N ILE A 278 -2.34 24.00 -3.26
CA ILE A 278 -1.82 25.25 -2.69
C ILE A 278 -2.58 25.65 -1.43
N ASN A 279 -3.91 25.57 -1.44
CA ASN A 279 -4.74 26.03 -0.33
C ASN A 279 -4.67 25.10 0.89
N ASN A 280 -4.45 23.81 0.68
CA ASN A 280 -4.58 22.81 1.75
C ASN A 280 -3.25 22.21 2.23
N TYR A 281 -2.19 22.26 1.42
CA TYR A 281 -0.92 21.56 1.70
C TYR A 281 0.27 22.51 1.90
N ILE A 282 0.08 23.82 1.91
CA ILE A 282 1.16 24.79 2.14
C ILE A 282 1.07 25.39 3.55
N VAL A 283 2.20 25.41 4.25
CA VAL A 283 2.41 26.19 5.48
C VAL A 283 3.54 27.19 5.24
N TYR A 284 3.35 28.43 5.68
CA TYR A 284 4.36 29.47 5.63
C TYR A 284 5.09 29.59 6.96
N ARG A 285 6.42 29.72 6.90
CA ARG A 285 7.27 29.98 8.06
C ARG A 285 8.09 31.24 7.83
N LYS A 286 8.07 32.15 8.81
CA LYS A 286 8.96 33.31 8.84
C LYS A 286 10.39 32.92 9.16
N THR A 287 11.34 33.39 8.36
CA THR A 287 12.77 33.39 8.69
C THR A 287 13.06 34.44 9.78
N PRO A 288 14.19 34.33 10.51
CA PRO A 288 14.63 35.36 11.47
C PRO A 288 14.73 36.78 10.87
N ASP A 289 15.01 36.82 9.58
CA ASP A 289 15.12 37.98 8.68
C ASP A 289 13.76 38.45 8.12
N GLY A 290 12.66 37.76 8.46
CA GLY A 290 11.29 38.21 8.22
C GLY A 290 10.64 37.71 6.91
N GLU A 291 11.33 36.90 6.12
CA GLU A 291 10.80 36.35 4.86
C GLU A 291 9.92 35.11 5.09
N ASP A 292 8.83 34.96 4.33
CA ASP A 292 7.96 33.78 4.40
C ASP A 292 8.44 32.66 3.43
N ILE A 293 8.83 31.50 3.98
CA ILE A 293 9.15 30.28 3.23
C ILE A 293 7.94 29.34 3.21
N ALA A 294 7.54 28.92 2.01
CA ALA A 294 6.45 27.99 1.77
C ALA A 294 6.93 26.53 1.82
N TYR A 295 6.34 25.73 2.70
CA TYR A 295 6.60 24.29 2.83
C TYR A 295 5.36 23.49 2.44
N PHE A 296 5.52 22.57 1.49
CA PHE A 296 4.48 21.58 1.16
C PHE A 296 4.49 20.45 2.18
N ASN A 297 3.33 20.12 2.76
CA ASN A 297 3.23 19.20 3.89
C ASN A 297 1.97 18.32 3.85
N ASP A 298 2.02 17.13 4.45
CA ASP A 298 0.89 16.19 4.57
C ASP A 298 0.10 16.30 5.89
N GLY A 299 0.22 17.42 6.60
CA GLY A 299 -0.31 17.64 7.95
C GLY A 299 0.61 17.16 9.07
N ARG A 300 1.61 16.32 8.75
CA ARG A 300 2.53 15.71 9.73
C ARG A 300 3.96 16.21 9.51
N ARG A 301 4.34 16.28 8.25
CA ARG A 301 5.70 16.57 7.80
C ARG A 301 5.69 17.29 6.46
N THR A 302 6.75 18.04 6.24
CA THR A 302 7.18 18.48 4.92
C THR A 302 8.29 17.56 4.44
N THR A 303 8.32 17.25 3.14
CA THR A 303 9.42 16.48 2.54
C THR A 303 10.01 17.18 1.34
N VAL A 304 11.31 16.98 1.11
CA VAL A 304 12.01 17.59 -0.04
C VAL A 304 11.39 17.15 -1.38
N GLY A 305 10.89 15.91 -1.45
CA GLY A 305 10.16 15.39 -2.61
C GLY A 305 8.79 16.05 -2.83
N MET A 306 8.04 16.40 -1.78
CA MET A 306 6.78 17.16 -1.95
C MET A 306 7.05 18.53 -2.57
N SER A 307 8.06 19.24 -2.05
CA SER A 307 8.50 20.52 -2.62
C SER A 307 8.98 20.35 -4.07
N GLY A 308 9.74 19.30 -4.36
CA GLY A 308 10.21 18.97 -5.71
C GLY A 308 9.08 18.75 -6.71
N LEU A 309 8.12 17.89 -6.39
CA LEU A 309 6.95 17.63 -7.25
C LEU A 309 6.03 18.85 -7.38
N ALA A 310 5.89 19.66 -6.32
CA ALA A 310 5.15 20.92 -6.39
C ALA A 310 5.81 21.88 -7.38
N LEU A 311 7.14 22.02 -7.34
CA LEU A 311 7.88 22.79 -8.33
C LEU A 311 7.68 22.23 -9.73
N LEU A 312 7.72 20.91 -9.92
CA LEU A 312 7.48 20.29 -11.24
C LEU A 312 6.09 20.64 -11.79
N ALA A 313 5.04 20.46 -11.00
CA ALA A 313 3.67 20.78 -11.42
C ALA A 313 3.51 22.27 -11.76
N LEU A 314 3.98 23.16 -10.87
CA LEU A 314 3.84 24.61 -11.04
C LEU A 314 4.68 25.15 -12.20
N THR A 315 5.94 24.70 -12.34
CA THR A 315 6.83 25.13 -13.44
C THR A 315 6.30 24.65 -14.78
N LYS A 316 5.80 23.40 -14.84
CA LYS A 316 5.23 22.86 -16.07
C LYS A 316 3.96 23.59 -16.47
N TRP A 317 3.07 23.89 -15.53
CA TRP A 317 1.86 24.65 -15.81
C TRP A 317 2.16 26.10 -16.21
N THR A 318 3.09 26.76 -15.52
CA THR A 318 3.61 28.11 -15.85
C THR A 318 4.14 28.15 -17.28
N THR A 319 4.95 27.17 -17.68
CA THR A 319 5.51 27.11 -19.04
C THR A 319 4.49 26.75 -20.11
N ALA A 320 3.53 25.88 -19.80
CA ALA A 320 2.51 25.45 -20.76
C ALA A 320 1.45 26.53 -21.05
N THR A 321 1.18 27.42 -20.10
CA THR A 321 0.16 28.49 -20.24
C THR A 321 0.75 29.88 -20.42
N GLY A 322 2.02 30.07 -20.09
CA GLY A 322 2.65 31.39 -20.01
C GLY A 322 2.27 32.21 -18.77
N THR A 323 1.48 31.66 -17.82
CA THR A 323 1.11 32.37 -16.60
C THR A 323 2.33 32.64 -15.71
N LYS A 324 2.45 33.85 -15.17
CA LYS A 324 3.51 34.22 -14.21
C LYS A 324 3.06 34.16 -12.75
N LYS A 325 1.78 33.84 -12.51
CA LYS A 325 1.11 33.87 -11.19
C LYS A 325 1.86 33.07 -10.11
N TYR A 326 2.43 31.93 -10.47
CA TYR A 326 3.02 30.99 -9.51
C TYR A 326 4.50 31.23 -9.22
N ILE A 327 5.18 32.13 -9.95
CA ILE A 327 6.63 32.35 -9.81
C ILE A 327 7.04 32.74 -8.38
N PRO A 328 6.36 33.69 -7.69
CA PRO A 328 6.71 34.02 -6.31
C PRO A 328 6.61 32.81 -5.36
N LEU A 329 5.57 32.00 -5.51
CA LEU A 329 5.37 30.79 -4.72
C LEU A 329 6.47 29.75 -5.01
N MET A 330 6.81 29.53 -6.28
CA MET A 330 7.88 28.60 -6.66
C MET A 330 9.23 29.00 -6.07
N ASN A 331 9.57 30.29 -6.07
CA ASN A 331 10.79 30.78 -5.42
C ASN A 331 10.76 30.53 -3.90
N SER A 332 9.61 30.73 -3.25
CA SER A 332 9.45 30.44 -1.81
C SER A 332 9.58 28.94 -1.51
N ILE A 333 9.03 28.06 -2.37
CA ILE A 333 9.20 26.60 -2.25
C ILE A 333 10.66 26.19 -2.47
N ALA A 334 11.38 26.78 -3.43
CA ALA A 334 12.80 26.48 -3.64
C ALA A 334 13.64 26.80 -2.40
N ARG A 335 13.36 27.91 -1.71
CA ARG A 335 14.00 28.25 -0.43
C ARG A 335 13.76 27.19 0.65
N SER A 336 12.61 26.51 0.64
CA SER A 336 12.35 25.37 1.54
C SER A 336 13.34 24.22 1.31
N ILE A 337 13.68 23.93 0.05
CA ILE A 337 14.64 22.89 -0.33
C ILE A 337 16.06 23.31 0.09
N PHE A 338 16.43 24.57 -0.12
CA PHE A 338 17.73 25.09 0.32
C PHE A 338 17.90 25.00 1.84
N SER A 339 16.84 25.27 2.61
CA SER A 339 16.87 25.23 4.08
C SER A 339 17.17 23.85 4.66
N VAL A 340 16.97 22.78 3.88
CA VAL A 340 17.21 21.39 4.28
C VAL A 340 18.45 20.78 3.61
N GLN A 341 19.21 21.55 2.84
CA GLN A 341 20.48 21.09 2.25
C GLN A 341 21.61 21.21 3.27
N LYS A 342 22.29 20.10 3.53
CA LYS A 342 23.45 20.05 4.41
C LYS A 342 24.70 20.59 3.72
N ALA A 343 25.72 20.91 4.52
CA ALA A 343 27.02 21.39 4.04
C ALA A 343 27.75 20.40 3.11
N ASP A 344 27.50 19.09 3.26
CA ASP A 344 28.05 18.05 2.39
C ASP A 344 27.28 17.87 1.06
N GLY A 345 26.23 18.68 0.83
CA GLY A 345 25.40 18.68 -0.36
C GLY A 345 24.13 17.83 -0.26
N ALA A 346 24.06 16.89 0.67
CA ALA A 346 22.91 16.01 0.84
C ALA A 346 21.68 16.73 1.44
N PHE A 347 20.48 16.32 1.05
CA PHE A 347 19.25 16.85 1.62
C PHE A 347 18.85 16.10 2.91
N ILE A 348 18.20 16.82 3.82
CA ILE A 348 17.36 16.24 4.86
C ILE A 348 15.99 15.96 4.23
N HIS A 349 15.57 14.70 4.19
CA HIS A 349 14.39 14.31 3.41
C HIS A 349 13.07 14.79 4.01
N ALA A 350 12.98 14.93 5.34
CA ALA A 350 11.75 15.38 6.00
C ALA A 350 11.98 16.13 7.32
N LEU A 351 11.08 17.08 7.56
CA LEU A 351 10.94 17.80 8.83
C LEU A 351 9.53 17.60 9.41
N ASN A 352 9.41 17.59 10.74
CA ASN A 352 8.11 17.68 11.41
C ASN A 352 7.47 19.04 11.12
N ILE A 353 6.21 19.10 10.68
CA ILE A 353 5.62 20.39 10.30
C ILE A 353 5.33 21.30 11.51
N LYS A 354 5.15 20.71 12.70
CA LYS A 354 4.81 21.43 13.93
C LYS A 354 5.95 22.30 14.45
N ASP A 355 7.19 21.79 14.39
CA ASP A 355 8.37 22.44 14.99
C ASP A 355 9.58 22.50 14.06
N PHE A 356 9.46 21.97 12.83
CA PHE A 356 10.52 21.88 11.83
C PHE A 356 11.75 21.08 12.28
N SER A 357 11.61 20.24 13.30
CA SER A 357 12.66 19.32 13.72
C SER A 357 12.90 18.22 12.69
N VAL A 358 14.16 17.79 12.55
CA VAL A 358 14.57 16.77 11.59
C VAL A 358 13.96 15.41 11.95
N ARG A 359 13.29 14.76 10.99
CA ARG A 359 12.85 13.37 11.12
C ARG A 359 13.99 12.41 10.78
N LYS A 360 14.80 12.04 11.77
CA LYS A 360 16.04 11.28 11.60
C LYS A 360 15.87 9.87 11.00
N ASP A 361 14.71 9.24 11.19
CA ASP A 361 14.44 7.88 10.68
C ASP A 361 13.78 7.87 9.29
N PHE A 362 13.75 9.02 8.60
CA PHE A 362 13.02 9.17 7.35
C PHE A 362 13.95 9.40 6.17
N ALA A 363 14.33 8.32 5.50
CA ALA A 363 15.03 8.33 4.23
C ALA A 363 14.20 7.59 3.18
N VAL A 364 13.72 8.33 2.19
CA VAL A 364 12.97 7.78 1.05
C VAL A 364 13.85 7.93 -0.19
N PRO A 365 14.31 6.83 -0.79
CA PRO A 365 14.92 6.86 -2.12
C PRO A 365 13.97 7.62 -3.06
N PHE A 366 14.49 8.38 -4.04
CA PHE A 366 13.75 9.16 -5.07
C PHE A 366 13.50 10.65 -4.78
N TYR A 367 13.32 11.06 -3.52
CA TYR A 367 12.95 12.45 -3.20
C TYR A 367 13.99 13.49 -3.62
N ASP A 368 15.27 13.12 -3.59
CA ASP A 368 16.35 13.99 -4.05
C ASP A 368 16.24 14.28 -5.55
N GLY A 369 15.95 13.25 -6.36
CA GLY A 369 15.79 13.39 -7.80
C GLY A 369 14.57 14.26 -8.16
N GLU A 370 13.45 14.09 -7.45
CA GLU A 370 12.26 14.94 -7.57
C GLU A 370 12.60 16.42 -7.29
N ALA A 371 13.34 16.67 -6.21
CA ALA A 371 13.75 18.01 -5.81
C ALA A 371 14.70 18.66 -6.82
N ILE A 372 15.74 17.95 -7.25
CA ILE A 372 16.70 18.43 -8.25
C ILE A 372 15.98 18.73 -9.56
N TYR A 373 15.10 17.83 -10.02
CA TYR A 373 14.38 18.04 -11.26
C TYR A 373 13.46 19.25 -11.18
N GLY A 374 12.67 19.39 -10.11
CA GLY A 374 11.82 20.56 -9.88
C GLY A 374 12.60 21.88 -9.82
N LEU A 375 13.73 21.88 -9.12
CA LEU A 375 14.65 23.02 -9.07
C LEU A 375 15.19 23.38 -10.46
N LEU A 376 15.66 22.42 -11.26
CA LEU A 376 16.19 22.69 -12.60
C LEU A 376 15.12 23.22 -13.56
N ARG A 377 13.87 22.76 -13.43
CA ARG A 377 12.73 23.34 -14.16
C ARG A 377 12.44 24.77 -13.74
N LEU A 378 12.60 25.10 -12.46
CA LEU A 378 12.49 26.47 -11.98
C LEU A 378 13.65 27.35 -12.49
N TYR A 379 14.88 26.85 -12.44
CA TYR A 379 16.05 27.55 -12.98
C TYR A 379 15.88 27.89 -14.47
N ALA A 380 15.24 27.02 -15.25
CA ALA A 380 14.92 27.30 -16.65
C ALA A 380 14.10 28.60 -16.82
N ILE A 381 13.25 28.93 -15.84
CA ILE A 381 12.36 30.09 -15.82
C ILE A 381 13.05 31.31 -15.18
N THR A 382 13.69 31.15 -14.03
CA THR A 382 14.16 32.28 -13.20
C THR A 382 15.63 32.63 -13.41
N LYS A 383 16.45 31.69 -13.90
CA LYS A 383 17.91 31.83 -14.02
C LYS A 383 18.63 32.19 -12.71
N ALA A 384 17.99 31.91 -11.56
CA ALA A 384 18.55 32.21 -10.25
C ALA A 384 19.76 31.29 -9.95
N PRO A 385 20.99 31.80 -9.82
CA PRO A 385 22.21 30.99 -9.75
C PRO A 385 22.24 30.03 -8.55
N GLU A 386 21.65 30.43 -7.42
CA GLU A 386 21.57 29.63 -6.19
C GLU A 386 20.87 28.27 -6.40
N ILE A 387 19.93 28.20 -7.35
CA ILE A 387 19.24 26.95 -7.71
C ILE A 387 20.24 25.97 -8.33
N LEU A 388 21.03 26.45 -9.30
CA LEU A 388 21.96 25.60 -10.03
C LEU A 388 23.12 25.15 -9.12
N GLU A 389 23.61 26.03 -8.26
CA GLU A 389 24.61 25.70 -7.24
C GLU A 389 24.09 24.66 -6.22
N SER A 390 22.82 24.75 -5.82
CA SER A 390 22.20 23.76 -4.94
C SER A 390 22.12 22.38 -5.61
N CYS A 391 21.72 22.33 -6.89
CA CYS A 391 21.68 21.09 -7.68
C CYS A 391 23.07 20.49 -7.88
N GLU A 392 24.08 21.32 -8.13
CA GLU A 392 25.48 20.89 -8.27
C GLU A 392 25.99 20.18 -7.00
N ARG A 393 25.78 20.78 -5.82
CA ARG A 393 26.25 20.20 -4.55
C ARG A 393 25.66 18.81 -4.26
N ILE A 394 24.37 18.59 -4.53
CA ILE A 394 23.73 17.29 -4.31
C ILE A 394 24.17 16.25 -5.36
N LEU A 395 24.39 16.65 -6.62
CA LEU A 395 24.90 15.74 -7.65
C LEU A 395 26.36 15.36 -7.40
N ASP A 396 27.19 16.28 -6.91
CA ASP A 396 28.55 15.97 -6.45
C ASP A 396 28.55 15.04 -5.24
N TYR A 397 27.62 15.22 -4.31
CA TYR A 397 27.39 14.28 -3.22
C TYR A 397 27.04 12.88 -3.75
N PHE A 398 26.10 12.78 -4.70
CA PHE A 398 25.74 11.52 -5.35
C PHE A 398 26.89 10.85 -6.08
N ILE A 399 27.76 11.65 -6.70
CA ILE A 399 28.95 11.13 -7.34
C ILE A 399 29.87 10.51 -6.29
N LYS A 400 30.13 11.24 -5.21
CA LYS A 400 30.99 10.81 -4.10
C LYS A 400 30.48 9.57 -3.38
N THR A 401 29.17 9.42 -3.22
CA THR A 401 28.55 8.30 -2.47
C THR A 401 28.06 7.16 -3.36
N GLU A 402 28.35 7.21 -4.67
CA GLU A 402 27.89 6.22 -5.65
C GLU A 402 26.37 5.97 -5.63
N TYR A 403 25.58 7.03 -5.43
CA TYR A 403 24.12 6.92 -5.23
C TYR A 403 23.40 6.25 -6.42
N TRP A 404 23.96 6.37 -7.63
CA TRP A 404 23.43 5.76 -8.86
C TRP A 404 23.21 4.24 -8.78
N LYS A 405 23.81 3.54 -7.81
CA LYS A 405 23.56 2.11 -7.54
C LYS A 405 22.11 1.81 -7.13
N ASN A 406 21.32 2.84 -6.79
CA ASN A 406 19.89 2.75 -6.52
C ASN A 406 19.03 2.63 -7.80
N TYR A 407 19.58 2.92 -8.98
CA TYR A 407 18.89 2.85 -10.28
C TYR A 407 17.61 3.70 -10.34
N ASP A 408 17.69 4.92 -9.83
CA ASP A 408 16.54 5.82 -9.66
C ASP A 408 16.17 6.53 -10.99
N HIS A 409 14.91 6.41 -11.40
CA HIS A 409 14.36 7.16 -12.53
C HIS A 409 14.35 8.68 -12.36
N TRP A 410 14.13 9.21 -11.16
CA TRP A 410 14.18 10.66 -10.92
C TRP A 410 15.59 11.21 -11.01
N LEU A 411 16.60 10.44 -10.55
CA LEU A 411 17.99 10.75 -10.83
C LEU A 411 18.29 10.80 -12.34
N ALA A 412 17.68 9.95 -13.15
CA ALA A 412 17.85 10.01 -14.60
C ALA A 412 17.30 11.31 -15.19
N TYR A 413 16.14 11.78 -14.74
CA TYR A 413 15.62 13.11 -15.10
C TYR A 413 16.59 14.22 -14.66
N ALA A 414 17.00 14.20 -13.39
CA ALA A 414 17.89 15.19 -12.81
C ALA A 414 19.23 15.29 -13.56
N ALA A 415 19.91 14.16 -13.79
CA ALA A 415 21.18 14.14 -14.52
C ALA A 415 21.03 14.59 -15.99
N ASN A 416 19.95 14.16 -16.67
CA ASN A 416 19.67 14.60 -18.04
C ASN A 416 19.46 16.12 -18.12
N GLU A 417 18.68 16.71 -17.22
CA GLU A 417 18.41 18.16 -17.25
C GLU A 417 19.63 18.97 -16.78
N PHE A 418 20.35 18.49 -15.77
CA PHE A 418 21.51 19.21 -15.24
C PHE A 418 22.63 19.36 -16.28
N THR A 419 22.86 18.32 -17.09
CA THR A 419 23.85 18.35 -18.17
C THR A 419 23.51 19.31 -19.31
N ILE A 420 22.32 19.91 -19.33
CA ILE A 420 22.01 21.05 -20.22
C ILE A 420 22.81 22.29 -19.78
N TYR A 421 22.97 22.49 -18.47
CA TYR A 421 23.57 23.70 -17.88
C TYR A 421 25.02 23.51 -17.41
N ARG A 422 25.42 22.27 -17.13
CA ARG A 422 26.78 21.86 -16.74
C ARG A 422 27.20 20.61 -17.52
N PRO A 423 27.65 20.73 -18.78
CA PRO A 423 27.97 19.60 -19.66
C PRO A 423 29.35 18.98 -19.32
N GLU A 424 29.57 18.61 -18.06
CA GLU A 424 30.82 17.99 -17.61
C GLU A 424 30.72 16.47 -17.58
N ALA A 425 31.83 15.79 -17.90
CA ALA A 425 31.89 14.34 -18.05
C ALA A 425 31.39 13.56 -16.83
N LYS A 426 31.68 14.04 -15.61
CA LYS A 426 31.27 13.39 -14.35
C LYS A 426 29.75 13.27 -14.20
N TYR A 427 28.98 14.23 -14.70
CA TYR A 427 27.51 14.23 -14.60
C TYR A 427 26.86 13.35 -15.68
N PHE A 428 27.45 13.28 -16.87
CA PHE A 428 27.07 12.30 -17.89
C PHE A 428 27.35 10.87 -17.42
N GLU A 429 28.52 10.64 -16.81
CA GLU A 429 28.89 9.36 -16.23
C GLU A 429 27.95 8.94 -15.10
N LEU A 430 27.56 9.86 -14.21
CA LEU A 430 26.54 9.63 -13.19
C LEU A 430 25.24 9.07 -13.81
N GLY A 431 24.74 9.73 -14.86
CA GLY A 431 23.51 9.30 -15.54
C GLY A 431 23.66 7.95 -16.27
N LEU A 432 24.81 7.68 -16.89
CA LEU A 432 25.08 6.39 -17.54
C LEU A 432 25.21 5.25 -16.52
N ASN A 433 25.89 5.49 -15.39
CA ASN A 433 26.06 4.51 -14.32
C ASN A 433 24.73 4.16 -13.63
N ASN A 434 23.78 5.10 -13.60
CA ASN A 434 22.42 4.87 -13.11
C ASN A 434 21.58 3.97 -14.03
N MET A 435 21.96 3.82 -15.31
CA MET A 435 21.15 3.11 -16.31
C MET A 435 21.77 1.82 -16.83
N LEU A 436 23.01 1.88 -17.35
CA LEU A 436 23.59 0.77 -18.11
C LEU A 436 23.64 -0.55 -17.31
N PRO A 437 24.01 -0.56 -16.00
CA PRO A 437 23.98 -1.80 -15.21
C PRO A 437 22.57 -2.31 -14.90
N TYR A 438 21.55 -1.45 -15.00
CA TYR A 438 20.15 -1.80 -14.71
C TYR A 438 19.41 -2.37 -15.93
N MET A 439 19.84 -2.05 -17.15
CA MET A 439 19.19 -2.48 -18.40
C MET A 439 18.86 -3.98 -18.48
N PRO A 440 19.75 -4.92 -18.09
CA PRO A 440 19.40 -6.36 -18.15
C PRO A 440 18.19 -6.73 -17.27
N LYS A 441 17.92 -5.98 -16.20
CA LYS A 441 16.72 -6.17 -15.36
C LYS A 441 15.47 -5.59 -15.99
N MET A 442 15.60 -4.55 -16.83
CA MET A 442 14.46 -3.92 -17.52
C MET A 442 13.84 -4.83 -18.59
N VAL A 443 14.65 -5.66 -19.24
CA VAL A 443 14.21 -6.62 -20.27
C VAL A 443 13.61 -7.88 -19.66
N ASN A 444 14.17 -8.38 -18.55
CA ASN A 444 13.75 -9.66 -17.94
C ASN A 444 12.54 -9.56 -16.98
N ALA A 445 12.13 -8.35 -16.60
CA ALA A 445 11.05 -8.17 -15.65
C ALA A 445 9.71 -8.01 -16.37
N TYR A 446 8.91 -9.08 -16.37
CA TYR A 446 7.53 -9.14 -16.85
C TYR A 446 6.57 -8.07 -16.27
N ALA A 447 6.98 -7.26 -15.29
CA ALA A 447 6.11 -6.22 -14.72
C ALA A 447 6.04 -4.98 -15.63
N ASN A 448 4.81 -4.54 -15.94
CA ASN A 448 4.49 -3.34 -16.75
C ASN A 448 4.74 -2.04 -15.96
N SER A 449 5.95 -1.87 -15.44
CA SER A 449 6.32 -0.72 -14.63
C SER A 449 6.60 0.51 -15.52
N PRO A 450 5.83 1.62 -15.36
CA PRO A 450 5.96 2.78 -16.24
C PRO A 450 7.25 3.57 -16.05
N ILE A 451 7.80 3.61 -14.82
CA ILE A 451 9.02 4.34 -14.47
C ILE A 451 10.27 3.93 -15.27
N ARG A 452 10.27 2.71 -15.82
CA ARG A 452 11.40 2.22 -16.62
C ARG A 452 11.47 2.89 -17.99
N LEU A 453 10.31 3.19 -18.59
CA LEU A 453 10.29 3.93 -19.85
C LEU A 453 10.75 5.37 -19.61
N GLU A 454 10.25 6.02 -18.56
CA GLU A 454 10.71 7.36 -18.16
C GLU A 454 12.23 7.42 -17.98
N GLN A 455 12.79 6.48 -17.21
CA GLN A 455 14.23 6.41 -16.97
C GLN A 455 15.04 6.26 -18.27
N ILE A 456 14.65 5.34 -19.16
CA ILE A 456 15.37 5.13 -20.42
C ILE A 456 15.19 6.27 -21.41
N MET A 457 14.04 6.94 -21.40
CA MET A 457 13.83 8.12 -22.22
C MET A 457 14.66 9.32 -21.73
N ALA A 458 14.79 9.52 -20.41
CA ALA A 458 15.68 10.55 -19.86
C ALA A 458 17.15 10.27 -20.24
N THR A 459 17.61 9.02 -20.14
CA THR A 459 18.96 8.64 -20.60
C THR A 459 19.13 8.78 -22.11
N THR A 460 18.10 8.48 -22.90
CA THR A 460 18.11 8.65 -24.37
C THR A 460 18.36 10.10 -24.76
N LYS A 461 17.66 11.05 -24.13
CA LYS A 461 17.87 12.49 -24.34
C LYS A 461 19.31 12.91 -23.99
N MET A 462 19.83 12.40 -22.87
CA MET A 462 21.19 12.67 -22.44
C MET A 462 22.25 12.11 -23.41
N ILE A 463 22.04 10.90 -23.95
CA ILE A 463 22.91 10.31 -24.99
C ILE A 463 22.90 11.13 -26.26
N GLY A 464 21.72 11.60 -26.70
CA GLY A 464 21.62 12.52 -27.85
C GLY A 464 22.50 13.76 -27.68
N ARG A 465 22.49 14.36 -26.47
CA ARG A 465 23.36 15.51 -26.12
C ARG A 465 24.83 15.13 -26.07
N MET A 466 25.19 13.98 -25.50
CA MET A 466 26.58 13.50 -25.50
C MET A 466 27.13 13.34 -26.91
N LYS A 467 26.32 12.86 -27.86
CA LYS A 467 26.73 12.70 -29.27
C LYS A 467 27.03 14.03 -29.97
N SER A 468 26.47 15.15 -29.51
CA SER A 468 26.81 16.48 -30.03
C SER A 468 28.08 17.10 -29.42
N LEU A 469 28.70 16.44 -28.43
CA LEU A 469 29.87 16.93 -27.69
C LEU A 469 31.08 16.02 -27.93
N PRO A 470 32.08 16.43 -28.74
CA PRO A 470 33.25 15.60 -29.06
C PRO A 470 34.01 15.07 -27.84
N GLU A 471 34.08 15.86 -26.77
CA GLU A 471 34.73 15.51 -25.49
C GLU A 471 34.03 14.38 -24.74
N MET A 472 32.76 14.10 -25.04
CA MET A 472 31.98 13.01 -24.42
C MET A 472 32.11 11.69 -25.18
N LYS A 473 32.97 11.62 -26.21
CA LYS A 473 33.10 10.46 -27.09
C LYS A 473 33.37 9.16 -26.35
N SER A 474 34.34 9.16 -25.44
CA SER A 474 34.69 7.99 -24.64
C SER A 474 33.55 7.50 -23.74
N LEU A 475 32.63 8.38 -23.34
CA LEU A 475 31.49 8.02 -22.51
C LEU A 475 30.37 7.37 -23.33
N TRP A 476 30.01 7.94 -24.48
CA TRP A 476 28.91 7.37 -25.28
C TRP A 476 29.33 6.08 -26.01
N GLU A 477 30.62 5.86 -26.29
CA GLU A 477 31.14 4.58 -26.79
C GLU A 477 30.94 3.40 -25.82
N ARG A 478 30.63 3.67 -24.54
CA ARG A 478 30.24 2.63 -23.55
C ARG A 478 28.84 2.07 -23.80
N VAL A 479 28.02 2.75 -24.60
CA VAL A 479 26.63 2.36 -24.85
C VAL A 479 26.57 1.38 -26.04
N ASP A 480 26.14 0.14 -25.79
CA ASP A 480 25.71 -0.75 -26.87
C ASP A 480 24.39 -0.22 -27.44
N GLU A 481 24.48 0.59 -28.49
CA GLU A 481 23.33 1.26 -29.09
C GLU A 481 22.24 0.28 -29.55
N LYS A 482 22.64 -0.87 -30.11
CA LYS A 482 21.68 -1.86 -30.59
C LYS A 482 20.84 -2.40 -29.43
N THR A 483 21.50 -2.77 -28.33
CA THR A 483 20.81 -3.27 -27.12
C THR A 483 20.02 -2.15 -26.44
N PHE A 484 20.55 -0.94 -26.40
CA PHE A 484 19.89 0.22 -25.78
C PHE A 484 18.58 0.59 -26.50
N TYR A 485 18.60 0.83 -27.80
CA TYR A 485 17.40 1.25 -28.54
C TYR A 485 16.38 0.12 -28.71
N SER A 486 16.82 -1.14 -28.79
CA SER A 486 15.88 -2.27 -28.72
C SER A 486 15.19 -2.37 -27.35
N THR A 487 15.89 -2.03 -26.26
CA THR A 487 15.28 -1.93 -24.92
C THR A 487 14.29 -0.78 -24.84
N VAL A 488 14.57 0.38 -25.44
CA VAL A 488 13.63 1.50 -25.53
C VAL A 488 12.31 1.04 -26.19
N LYS A 489 12.39 0.44 -27.38
CA LYS A 489 11.22 -0.05 -28.11
C LYS A 489 10.47 -1.11 -27.30
N PHE A 490 11.18 -2.06 -26.69
CA PHE A 490 10.57 -3.08 -25.82
C PHE A 490 9.82 -2.49 -24.62
N ARG A 491 10.36 -1.46 -23.96
CA ARG A 491 9.70 -0.83 -22.80
C ARG A 491 8.44 -0.06 -23.20
N ALA A 492 8.45 0.62 -24.35
CA ALA A 492 7.25 1.28 -24.88
C ALA A 492 6.17 0.26 -25.26
N ASP A 493 6.56 -0.81 -25.97
CA ASP A 493 5.67 -1.91 -26.35
C ASP A 493 5.01 -2.58 -25.14
N GLN A 494 5.79 -2.90 -24.10
CA GLN A 494 5.27 -3.58 -22.91
C GLN A 494 4.21 -2.74 -22.16
N LEU A 495 4.28 -1.41 -22.19
CA LEU A 495 3.29 -0.57 -21.51
C LEU A 495 1.94 -0.52 -22.23
N LEU A 496 1.90 -0.84 -23.53
CA LEU A 496 0.62 -0.98 -24.26
C LEU A 496 -0.21 -2.14 -23.71
N ASP A 497 0.41 -3.14 -23.08
CA ASP A 497 -0.29 -4.27 -22.42
C ASP A 497 -0.94 -3.88 -21.08
N ALA A 498 -0.69 -2.64 -20.61
CA ALA A 498 -1.24 -2.06 -19.39
C ALA A 498 -2.32 -1.00 -19.66
N TYR A 499 -2.82 -0.86 -20.90
CA TYR A 499 -3.87 0.10 -21.23
C TYR A 499 -5.26 -0.56 -21.26
N PHE A 500 -6.26 0.12 -20.70
CA PHE A 500 -7.66 -0.31 -20.74
C PHE A 500 -8.32 0.08 -22.07
N PHE A 501 -7.96 -0.65 -23.12
CA PHE A 501 -8.76 -0.66 -24.34
C PHE A 501 -10.16 -1.24 -24.06
N PRO A 502 -11.19 -0.85 -24.84
CA PRO A 502 -12.55 -1.38 -24.74
C PRO A 502 -12.63 -2.92 -24.67
N GLU A 503 -11.85 -3.63 -25.48
CA GLU A 503 -11.78 -5.10 -25.55
C GLU A 503 -11.17 -5.77 -24.30
N VAL A 504 -10.56 -4.99 -23.41
CA VAL A 504 -10.04 -5.44 -22.11
C VAL A 504 -10.95 -4.95 -21.00
N ALA A 505 -11.29 -3.65 -21.00
CA ALA A 505 -12.10 -2.99 -19.98
C ALA A 505 -13.47 -3.67 -19.82
N MET A 506 -14.07 -4.15 -20.92
CA MET A 506 -15.41 -4.75 -20.92
C MET A 506 -15.59 -5.91 -19.93
N TYR A 507 -14.53 -6.59 -19.51
CA TYR A 507 -14.62 -7.74 -18.59
C TYR A 507 -14.64 -7.34 -17.10
N PHE A 508 -14.32 -6.10 -16.77
CA PHE A 508 -14.25 -5.62 -15.39
C PHE A 508 -15.62 -5.21 -14.87
N LYS A 509 -15.73 -4.98 -13.55
CA LYS A 509 -17.03 -4.77 -12.89
C LYS A 509 -17.76 -3.52 -13.41
N ASN A 510 -17.01 -2.46 -13.71
CA ASN A 510 -17.50 -1.18 -14.21
C ASN A 510 -16.54 -0.65 -15.31
N PRO A 511 -16.73 -1.06 -16.57
CA PRO A 511 -15.77 -0.74 -17.65
C PRO A 511 -15.63 0.77 -17.91
N ALA A 512 -16.73 1.52 -17.89
CA ALA A 512 -16.74 2.96 -18.16
C ALA A 512 -15.87 3.75 -17.17
N ARG A 513 -15.71 3.25 -15.94
CA ARG A 513 -14.92 3.92 -14.90
C ARG A 513 -13.42 3.81 -15.12
N ILE A 514 -12.95 2.85 -15.92
CA ILE A 514 -11.51 2.55 -16.10
C ILE A 514 -11.06 2.68 -17.55
N LEU A 515 -12.01 2.93 -18.46
CA LEU A 515 -11.72 3.04 -19.89
C LEU A 515 -10.68 4.16 -20.10
N ASP A 516 -9.78 3.91 -21.04
CA ASP A 516 -8.72 4.85 -21.41
C ASP A 516 -7.73 5.18 -20.29
N SER A 517 -7.63 4.33 -19.25
CA SER A 517 -6.62 4.44 -18.21
C SER A 517 -5.54 3.36 -18.32
N PHE A 518 -4.49 3.50 -17.51
CA PHE A 518 -3.44 2.49 -17.37
C PHE A 518 -3.56 1.70 -16.06
N PHE A 519 -3.10 0.45 -16.04
CA PHE A 519 -3.22 -0.44 -14.90
C PHE A 519 -1.96 -1.25 -14.57
N VAL A 520 -1.83 -1.63 -13.31
CA VAL A 520 -0.80 -2.56 -12.83
C VAL A 520 -1.37 -3.97 -12.74
N ARG A 521 -1.04 -4.82 -13.72
CA ARG A 521 -1.61 -6.16 -13.88
C ARG A 521 -1.43 -7.07 -12.67
N ASP A 522 -0.24 -7.08 -12.07
CA ASP A 522 0.08 -7.91 -10.89
C ASP A 522 -0.44 -7.32 -9.56
N ASP A 523 -1.01 -6.12 -9.58
CA ASP A 523 -1.69 -5.52 -8.44
C ASP A 523 -3.22 -5.45 -8.64
N SER A 524 -3.86 -6.56 -9.04
CA SER A 524 -5.31 -6.63 -9.27
C SER A 524 -5.79 -5.66 -10.36
N PHE A 525 -4.97 -5.44 -11.39
CA PHE A 525 -5.24 -4.45 -12.44
C PHE A 525 -5.52 -3.06 -11.86
N ARG A 526 -4.89 -2.72 -10.71
CA ARG A 526 -5.06 -1.43 -10.05
C ARG A 526 -4.85 -0.30 -11.03
N VAL A 527 -5.77 0.66 -11.00
CA VAL A 527 -5.61 1.97 -11.63
C VAL A 527 -5.41 2.97 -10.51
N ARG A 528 -4.25 3.62 -10.43
CA ARG A 528 -4.00 4.71 -9.48
C ARG A 528 -3.45 5.91 -10.25
N ILE A 529 -3.69 7.11 -9.74
CA ILE A 529 -3.31 8.34 -10.44
C ILE A 529 -1.82 8.40 -10.82
N ASP A 530 -0.92 7.84 -10.00
CA ASP A 530 0.53 7.75 -10.31
C ASP A 530 0.86 6.67 -11.36
N ASP A 531 0.11 5.57 -11.42
CA ASP A 531 0.28 4.56 -12.48
C ASP A 531 0.02 5.19 -13.86
N VAL A 532 -1.00 6.05 -13.94
CA VAL A 532 -1.34 6.81 -15.14
C VAL A 532 -0.30 7.91 -15.41
N GLN A 533 0.04 8.71 -14.39
CA GLN A 533 1.04 9.77 -14.47
C GLN A 533 2.34 9.31 -15.15
N HIS A 534 2.99 8.30 -14.58
CA HIS A 534 4.30 7.85 -15.07
C HIS A 534 4.22 7.31 -16.51
N THR A 535 3.07 6.73 -16.89
CA THR A 535 2.88 6.24 -18.25
C THR A 535 2.75 7.40 -19.25
N LEU A 536 2.01 8.46 -18.90
CA LEU A 536 1.89 9.67 -19.72
C LEU A 536 3.26 10.28 -20.02
N SER A 537 4.06 10.55 -18.98
CA SER A 537 5.39 11.15 -19.12
C SER A 537 6.34 10.28 -19.95
N GLY A 538 6.28 8.95 -19.77
CA GLY A 538 7.05 8.00 -20.58
C GLY A 538 6.64 7.98 -22.06
N PHE A 539 5.33 7.92 -22.35
CA PHE A 539 4.78 7.89 -23.71
C PHE A 539 4.99 9.19 -24.48
N LEU A 540 4.80 10.35 -23.84
CA LEU A 540 5.11 11.64 -24.46
C LEU A 540 6.60 11.76 -24.78
N ALA A 541 7.48 11.30 -23.88
CA ALA A 541 8.92 11.30 -24.15
C ALA A 541 9.30 10.35 -25.30
N TYR A 542 8.66 9.18 -25.40
CA TYR A 542 8.87 8.24 -26.50
C TYR A 542 8.34 8.76 -27.84
N ALA A 543 7.14 9.36 -27.86
CA ALA A 543 6.59 10.03 -29.03
C ALA A 543 7.52 11.14 -29.54
N ALA A 544 8.09 11.94 -28.64
CA ALA A 544 9.10 12.93 -28.99
C ALA A 544 10.32 12.29 -29.66
N TYR A 545 10.84 11.20 -29.09
CA TYR A 545 11.96 10.45 -29.67
C TYR A 545 11.67 9.95 -31.10
N LEU A 546 10.48 9.39 -31.35
CA LEU A 546 10.08 8.90 -32.67
C LEU A 546 9.98 10.00 -33.73
N LYS A 547 9.57 11.23 -33.36
CA LYS A 547 9.50 12.37 -34.29
C LYS A 547 10.87 12.86 -34.81
N GLY A 548 11.98 12.23 -34.40
CA GLY A 548 13.33 12.60 -34.85
C GLY A 548 13.77 13.99 -34.36
N LYS A 549 13.03 14.55 -33.41
CA LYS A 549 13.28 15.83 -32.77
C LYS A 549 12.99 15.68 -31.29
N SER A 550 13.89 16.17 -30.44
CA SER A 550 13.44 16.78 -29.20
C SER A 550 12.20 17.62 -29.53
N ILE A 551 11.01 17.22 -29.06
CA ILE A 551 9.92 18.18 -28.95
C ILE A 551 10.48 19.25 -28.02
N GLU A 552 10.91 20.35 -28.60
CA GLU A 552 11.09 21.60 -27.88
C GLU A 552 9.73 21.91 -27.27
N ILE A 553 9.58 21.60 -25.99
CA ILE A 553 8.58 22.24 -25.17
C ILE A 553 9.11 23.66 -24.98
N ASN A 554 8.84 24.53 -25.97
CA ASN A 554 9.22 25.93 -26.06
C ASN A 554 10.45 26.30 -25.22
N SER A 555 11.65 26.13 -25.79
CA SER A 555 12.77 26.99 -25.43
C SER A 555 12.29 28.41 -25.72
N VAL A 556 11.95 29.16 -24.68
CA VAL A 556 11.57 30.55 -24.92
C VAL A 556 12.83 31.29 -25.36
N SER A 557 12.89 31.66 -26.63
CA SER A 557 13.78 32.70 -27.10
C SER A 557 13.33 34.00 -26.46
N PHE A 558 13.99 34.40 -25.38
CA PHE A 558 13.86 35.76 -24.86
C PHE A 558 15.04 36.58 -25.39
N GLU A 559 14.72 37.52 -26.25
CA GLU A 559 15.59 38.64 -26.62
C GLU A 559 16.11 39.32 -25.36
N GLU A 560 17.41 39.61 -25.32
CA GLU A 560 18.03 40.42 -24.26
C GLU A 560 17.45 41.84 -24.24
N PRO A 561 17.05 42.35 -23.07
CA PRO A 561 17.02 43.79 -22.86
C PRO A 561 18.17 44.20 -21.95
N ALA A 562 19.02 45.02 -22.57
CA ALA A 562 20.05 45.90 -22.06
C ALA A 562 19.87 46.51 -20.65
N LYS A 563 21.03 46.63 -20.00
CA LYS A 563 21.52 47.71 -19.09
C LYS A 563 20.91 47.87 -17.69
N GLU A 564 21.80 47.62 -16.73
CA GLU A 564 22.04 48.32 -15.45
C GLU A 564 20.90 49.15 -14.85
N VAL A 565 20.43 48.71 -13.68
CA VAL A 565 19.82 49.60 -12.69
C VAL A 565 20.58 49.44 -11.37
N GLN A 566 21.19 50.53 -10.92
CA GLN A 566 21.92 50.65 -9.65
C GLN A 566 20.98 50.52 -8.44
N PRO A 567 21.46 50.01 -7.29
CA PRO A 567 20.67 49.95 -6.07
C PRO A 567 20.58 51.34 -5.41
N ALA A 568 19.36 51.81 -5.16
CA ALA A 568 19.11 53.02 -4.39
C ALA A 568 19.42 52.77 -2.90
N LYS A 569 20.33 53.60 -2.36
CA LYS A 569 20.61 53.79 -0.94
C LYS A 569 19.61 54.76 -0.31
N GLU A 570 19.59 54.71 1.02
CA GLU A 570 19.14 55.70 2.02
C GLU A 570 17.76 55.48 2.64
N ILE A 571 17.49 55.67 3.94
CA ILE A 571 18.25 55.94 5.18
C ILE A 571 17.24 55.60 6.31
N ALA A 572 17.67 54.99 7.42
CA ALA A 572 17.08 55.26 8.73
C ALA A 572 18.10 54.97 9.85
N GLN A 573 18.45 56.03 10.59
CA GLN A 573 19.35 56.03 11.75
C GLN A 573 18.66 55.50 13.03
N PRO A 574 19.45 55.13 14.07
CA PRO A 574 19.03 54.20 15.10
C PRO A 574 18.27 54.86 16.25
N VAL A 575 17.18 54.22 16.68
CA VAL A 575 16.47 54.56 17.93
C VAL A 575 16.94 53.61 19.03
N LYS A 576 17.36 54.20 20.16
CA LYS A 576 17.87 53.54 21.37
C LYS A 576 16.95 52.44 21.89
N GLU A 577 17.56 51.30 22.19
CA GLU A 577 16.99 50.15 22.90
C GLU A 577 16.48 50.50 24.31
N PRO A 578 15.36 49.91 24.74
CA PRO A 578 15.19 49.45 26.11
C PRO A 578 15.62 47.99 26.20
N GLN A 579 16.61 47.70 27.07
CA GLN A 579 16.99 46.34 27.43
C GLN A 579 15.79 45.57 28.00
N PRO A 580 15.44 44.38 27.48
CA PRO A 580 14.69 43.39 28.23
C PRO A 580 15.66 42.55 29.05
N THR A 581 15.45 42.56 30.36
CA THR A 581 16.04 41.64 31.32
C THR A 581 15.83 40.19 30.88
N VAL A 582 16.93 39.45 30.82
CA VAL A 582 16.94 37.99 30.67
C VAL A 582 16.33 37.39 31.94
N GLU A 583 15.07 36.99 31.88
CA GLU A 583 14.54 35.98 32.81
C GLU A 583 14.92 34.61 32.23
N GLU A 584 15.79 33.91 32.95
CA GLU A 584 16.15 32.52 32.67
C GLU A 584 14.89 31.66 32.59
N LEU A 585 14.59 31.14 31.39
CA LEU A 585 13.68 30.02 31.23
C LEU A 585 14.29 28.82 31.96
N LYS A 586 13.81 28.58 33.18
CA LYS A 586 14.09 27.38 33.94
C LYS A 586 13.68 26.15 33.10
N PRO A 587 14.46 25.07 33.12
CA PRO A 587 14.10 23.83 32.44
C PRO A 587 12.74 23.36 32.96
N GLU A 588 11.84 22.98 32.04
CA GLU A 588 10.55 22.38 32.38
C GLU A 588 10.79 21.23 33.38
N GLN A 589 10.14 21.34 34.54
CA GLN A 589 10.22 20.34 35.59
C GLN A 589 9.61 19.04 35.07
N THR A 590 10.41 17.97 35.08
CA THR A 590 9.92 16.59 34.96
C THR A 590 8.83 16.37 36.01
N THR A 591 7.59 16.21 35.56
CA THR A 591 6.47 15.91 36.45
C THR A 591 6.54 14.44 36.87
N ARG A 592 7.22 14.16 37.99
CA ARG A 592 7.09 12.88 38.70
C ARG A 592 5.68 12.75 39.24
N ARG A 593 4.89 11.83 38.70
CA ARG A 593 3.57 11.47 39.23
C ARG A 593 3.70 10.16 40.01
N VAL A 594 3.31 10.19 41.27
CA VAL A 594 3.20 8.99 42.11
C VAL A 594 1.73 8.63 42.20
N ILE A 595 1.36 7.44 41.74
CA ILE A 595 0.00 6.91 41.83
C ILE A 595 0.01 5.73 42.80
N GLN A 596 -0.92 5.76 43.75
CA GLN A 596 -1.14 4.68 44.71
C GLN A 596 -2.25 3.77 44.16
N VAL A 597 -1.96 2.49 43.95
CA VAL A 597 -2.96 1.49 43.55
C VAL A 597 -2.96 0.37 44.59
N GLY A 598 -3.98 0.35 45.46
CA GLY A 598 -4.01 -0.53 46.62
C GLY A 598 -2.82 -0.31 47.57
N SER A 599 -2.09 -1.39 47.91
CA SER A 599 -0.87 -1.35 48.72
C SER A 599 0.40 -1.00 47.94
N VAL A 600 0.31 -0.84 46.62
CA VAL A 600 1.46 -0.64 45.73
C VAL A 600 1.60 0.82 45.35
N ARG A 601 2.83 1.34 45.49
CA ARG A 601 3.20 2.72 45.14
C ARG A 601 3.92 2.71 43.79
N ILE A 602 3.34 3.34 42.77
CA ILE A 602 3.88 3.37 41.40
C ILE A 602 4.38 4.79 41.12
N THR A 603 5.65 4.93 40.76
CA THR A 603 6.26 6.20 40.36
C THR A 603 6.37 6.23 38.84
N ILE A 604 5.76 7.22 38.20
CA ILE A 604 5.79 7.43 36.75
C ILE A 604 6.80 8.54 36.45
N GLU A 605 7.82 8.21 35.67
CA GLU A 605 8.74 9.16 35.04
C GLU A 605 8.45 9.15 33.53
N SER A 606 8.07 10.30 32.98
CA SER A 606 7.79 10.48 31.56
C SER A 606 9.09 10.80 30.81
N ASP A 607 9.97 9.82 30.68
CA ASP A 607 11.16 9.95 29.82
C ASP A 607 10.95 9.15 28.53
N LEU A 608 10.98 9.83 27.39
CA LEU A 608 11.54 9.23 26.18
C LEU A 608 13.07 9.21 26.41
N PRO A 609 13.77 8.08 26.27
CA PRO A 609 15.19 8.04 26.58
C PRO A 609 15.97 8.97 25.64
N GLU A 610 16.49 10.06 26.20
CA GLU A 610 17.58 10.86 25.62
C GLU A 610 18.90 10.09 25.74
N ARG A 611 19.09 9.05 24.93
CA ARG A 611 20.42 8.61 24.50
C ARG A 611 20.32 7.57 23.39
N PRO A 612 21.01 7.76 22.25
CA PRO A 612 21.29 6.62 21.37
C PRO A 612 22.14 5.61 22.16
N PRO A 613 21.89 4.29 21.99
CA PRO A 613 22.75 3.28 22.60
C PRO A 613 24.18 3.50 22.12
N GLN A 614 25.13 3.56 23.06
CA GLN A 614 26.53 3.56 22.71
C GLN A 614 26.85 2.27 21.93
N PRO A 615 27.49 2.35 20.75
CA PRO A 615 28.02 1.17 20.10
C PRO A 615 29.13 0.59 20.98
N LEU A 616 28.93 -0.64 21.47
CA LEU A 616 29.98 -1.40 22.14
C LEU A 616 31.02 -1.85 21.11
N THR A 617 32.28 -1.80 21.52
CA THR A 617 33.44 -2.32 20.82
C THR A 617 33.29 -3.83 20.56
N GLN A 618 33.82 -4.31 19.43
CA GLN A 618 33.71 -5.69 18.92
C GLN A 618 34.37 -6.80 19.78
N GLU A 619 34.72 -6.54 21.04
CA GLU A 619 35.56 -7.46 21.84
C GLU A 619 34.79 -8.46 22.72
N ASN A 620 33.49 -8.30 22.93
CA ASN A 620 32.68 -9.25 23.73
C ASN A 620 31.89 -10.23 22.85
N PRO A 621 31.84 -11.54 23.19
CA PRO A 621 31.04 -12.50 22.44
C PRO A 621 29.55 -12.10 22.43
N PRO A 622 28.82 -12.36 21.33
CA PRO A 622 27.43 -11.94 21.21
C PRO A 622 26.55 -12.65 22.23
N LEU A 623 25.55 -11.92 22.75
CA LEU A 623 24.54 -12.50 23.64
C LEU A 623 23.69 -13.50 22.84
N GLN A 624 23.69 -14.76 23.25
CA GLN A 624 22.86 -15.80 22.63
C GLN A 624 21.44 -15.80 23.20
N VAL A 625 20.44 -15.69 22.32
CA VAL A 625 19.01 -15.73 22.69
C VAL A 625 18.30 -16.78 21.84
N GLY A 626 17.58 -17.68 22.50
CA GLY A 626 16.74 -18.67 21.82
C GLY A 626 15.43 -18.06 21.33
N VAL A 627 15.03 -18.33 20.10
CA VAL A 627 13.72 -17.96 19.55
C VAL A 627 12.98 -19.25 19.19
N MET A 628 12.00 -19.62 20.02
CA MET A 628 11.33 -20.91 19.95
C MET A 628 9.89 -20.76 19.45
N LYS A 629 9.59 -21.24 18.23
CA LYS A 629 8.27 -21.06 17.60
C LYS A 629 7.87 -22.16 16.61
N LYS A 630 6.54 -22.37 16.45
CA LYS A 630 5.96 -23.45 15.63
C LYS A 630 6.06 -23.12 14.13
N GLY A 631 6.64 -24.02 13.33
CA GLY A 631 6.75 -23.90 11.86
C GLY A 631 8.05 -23.26 11.34
N THR A 632 9.22 -23.77 11.74
CA THR A 632 10.57 -23.18 11.67
C THR A 632 11.22 -22.96 10.28
N CYS A 633 10.47 -22.72 9.21
CA CYS A 633 11.07 -22.66 7.87
C CYS A 633 11.16 -21.28 7.20
N ASN A 634 10.59 -20.20 7.74
CA ASN A 634 10.43 -18.95 6.96
C ASN A 634 10.75 -17.65 7.73
N PHE A 635 11.53 -17.65 8.82
CA PHE A 635 11.81 -16.40 9.60
C PHE A 635 12.63 -15.36 8.83
N TRP A 636 13.35 -15.79 7.80
CA TRP A 636 14.19 -14.99 6.91
C TRP A 636 13.46 -14.48 5.66
N GLU A 637 12.17 -14.79 5.49
CA GLU A 637 11.38 -14.21 4.41
C GLU A 637 10.95 -12.79 4.78
N LEU A 638 11.05 -11.86 3.84
CA LEU A 638 10.63 -10.47 4.04
C LEU A 638 9.15 -10.33 4.46
N SER A 639 8.32 -11.32 4.09
CA SER A 639 6.91 -11.45 4.46
C SER A 639 6.71 -11.82 5.94
N ASN A 640 7.73 -12.38 6.60
CA ASN A 640 7.63 -12.75 8.00
C ASN A 640 7.73 -11.51 8.90
N PRO A 641 6.77 -11.26 9.81
CA PRO A 641 6.82 -10.13 10.75
C PRO A 641 8.10 -10.06 11.61
N ARG A 642 8.82 -11.18 11.76
CA ARG A 642 10.06 -11.27 12.53
C ARG A 642 11.32 -10.98 11.74
N TYR A 643 11.23 -10.78 10.42
CA TYR A 643 12.39 -10.48 9.58
C TYR A 643 13.25 -9.31 10.10
N PRO A 644 12.69 -8.21 10.65
CA PRO A 644 13.53 -7.14 11.22
C PRO A 644 14.40 -7.58 12.40
N LEU A 645 13.94 -8.53 13.24
CA LEU A 645 14.78 -9.07 14.32
C LEU A 645 16.07 -9.69 13.76
N PHE A 646 15.98 -10.37 12.63
CA PHE A 646 17.13 -10.95 11.97
C PHE A 646 18.12 -9.90 11.46
N CYS A 647 17.62 -8.88 10.76
CA CYS A 647 18.48 -7.84 10.19
C CYS A 647 19.20 -7.02 11.26
N MET A 648 18.55 -6.85 12.42
CA MET A 648 19.02 -5.94 13.46
C MET A 648 19.83 -6.63 14.56
N ALA A 649 19.68 -7.95 14.79
CA ALA A 649 20.33 -8.63 15.92
C ALA A 649 21.85 -8.40 16.00
N LYS A 650 22.55 -8.43 14.86
CA LYS A 650 24.01 -8.19 14.78
C LYS A 650 24.39 -6.76 15.24
N HIS A 651 23.55 -5.76 14.93
CA HIS A 651 23.76 -4.39 15.38
C HIS A 651 23.71 -4.28 16.92
N PHE A 652 22.91 -5.13 17.57
CA PHE A 652 22.80 -5.21 19.02
C PHE A 652 23.74 -6.25 19.66
N ASN A 653 24.75 -6.75 18.94
CA ASN A 653 25.66 -7.81 19.41
C ASN A 653 24.91 -9.02 20.00
N ILE A 654 23.84 -9.46 19.34
CA ILE A 654 22.98 -10.59 19.74
C ILE A 654 23.00 -11.65 18.63
N GLU A 655 23.18 -12.91 19.02
CA GLU A 655 23.06 -14.08 18.13
C GLU A 655 21.73 -14.79 18.45
N LEU A 656 20.83 -14.86 17.46
CA LEU A 656 19.54 -15.52 17.62
C LEU A 656 19.62 -17.00 17.20
N LEU A 657 19.22 -17.89 18.10
CA LEU A 657 19.17 -19.33 17.89
C LEU A 657 17.71 -19.76 17.65
N PHE A 658 17.34 -20.11 16.42
CA PHE A 658 15.96 -20.51 16.10
C PHE A 658 15.78 -22.02 16.17
N PHE A 659 14.80 -22.48 16.95
CA PHE A 659 14.55 -23.92 17.15
C PHE A 659 13.11 -24.21 17.56
N THR A 660 12.75 -25.49 17.63
CA THR A 660 11.51 -26.02 18.20
C THR A 660 11.79 -26.82 19.47
N PRO A 661 10.77 -27.11 20.30
CA PRO A 661 10.95 -27.99 21.46
C PRO A 661 11.58 -29.35 21.15
N ALA A 662 11.40 -29.87 19.92
CA ALA A 662 11.95 -31.15 19.49
C ALA A 662 13.47 -31.13 19.24
N ASP A 663 14.05 -29.94 19.08
CA ASP A 663 15.48 -29.77 18.79
C ASP A 663 16.35 -29.67 20.08
N ILE A 664 15.72 -29.76 21.26
CA ILE A 664 16.38 -29.61 22.56
C ILE A 664 16.88 -30.96 23.07
N GLU A 665 18.16 -31.02 23.44
CA GLU A 665 18.77 -32.19 24.08
C GLU A 665 19.14 -31.87 25.55
N PHE A 666 18.25 -32.25 26.47
CA PHE A 666 18.42 -31.95 27.90
C PHE A 666 19.64 -32.63 28.55
N LYS A 667 20.07 -33.81 28.07
CA LYS A 667 21.19 -34.56 28.66
C LYS A 667 22.50 -33.76 28.57
N ASN A 668 22.76 -33.17 27.40
CA ASN A 668 23.97 -32.39 27.14
C ASN A 668 23.75 -30.88 27.30
N LYS A 669 22.51 -30.45 27.60
CA LYS A 669 22.09 -29.04 27.66
C LYS A 669 22.44 -28.28 26.38
N THR A 670 22.10 -28.88 25.24
CA THR A 670 22.36 -28.35 23.90
C THR A 670 21.05 -28.20 23.12
N VAL A 671 21.10 -27.40 22.06
CA VAL A 671 20.01 -27.23 21.11
C VAL A 671 20.55 -27.27 19.68
N LYS A 672 19.84 -27.97 18.80
CA LYS A 672 20.06 -27.88 17.35
C LYS A 672 19.29 -26.67 16.82
N ALA A 673 20.00 -25.61 16.46
CA ALA A 673 19.39 -24.35 16.06
C ALA A 673 19.78 -23.92 14.64
N LEU A 674 18.94 -23.09 14.06
CA LEU A 674 19.25 -22.31 12.86
C LEU A 674 19.80 -20.95 13.28
N VAL A 675 20.92 -20.57 12.70
CA VAL A 675 21.61 -19.30 12.95
C VAL A 675 21.83 -18.59 11.62
N LEU A 676 21.88 -17.26 11.68
CA LEU A 676 22.30 -16.44 10.56
C LEU A 676 23.81 -16.20 10.59
N GLU A 677 24.52 -16.68 9.58
CA GLU A 677 25.93 -16.37 9.36
C GLU A 677 26.13 -15.92 7.89
N ASN A 678 26.77 -14.77 7.67
CA ASN A 678 27.05 -14.22 6.33
C ASN A 678 25.83 -14.19 5.39
N ASN A 679 24.68 -13.70 5.89
CA ASN A 679 23.41 -13.66 5.17
C ASN A 679 22.88 -15.03 4.70
N SER A 680 23.41 -16.13 5.26
CA SER A 680 23.02 -17.50 4.95
C SER A 680 22.57 -18.24 6.22
N LYS A 681 21.63 -19.19 6.03
CA LYS A 681 21.15 -20.07 7.10
C LYS A 681 22.18 -21.17 7.36
N VAL A 682 22.60 -21.30 8.62
CA VAL A 682 23.51 -22.36 9.05
C VAL A 682 22.86 -23.15 10.19
N GLU A 683 22.89 -24.48 10.09
CA GLU A 683 22.55 -25.36 11.21
C GLU A 683 23.73 -25.47 12.16
N LYS A 684 23.48 -25.24 13.45
CA LYS A 684 24.52 -25.22 14.49
C LYS A 684 23.99 -25.92 15.74
N VAL A 685 24.83 -26.73 16.37
CA VAL A 685 24.57 -27.22 17.74
C VAL A 685 25.19 -26.21 18.69
N ALA A 686 24.37 -25.62 19.55
CA ALA A 686 24.79 -24.61 20.50
C ALA A 686 24.41 -25.04 21.94
N PRO A 687 25.07 -24.51 22.97
CA PRO A 687 24.56 -24.61 24.35
C PRO A 687 23.13 -24.09 24.43
N LEU A 688 22.34 -24.67 25.33
CA LEU A 688 20.97 -24.21 25.59
C LEU A 688 20.99 -22.74 26.05
N PRO A 689 20.34 -21.81 25.33
CA PRO A 689 20.42 -20.39 25.63
C PRO A 689 19.77 -20.06 26.98
N ARG A 690 20.39 -19.13 27.72
CA ARG A 690 19.89 -18.68 29.04
C ARG A 690 18.56 -17.95 28.95
N ILE A 691 18.28 -17.29 27.82
CA ILE A 691 17.05 -16.53 27.57
C ILE A 691 16.37 -17.13 26.34
N ILE A 692 15.07 -17.40 26.44
CA ILE A 692 14.28 -17.95 25.35
C ILE A 692 13.00 -17.12 25.13
N ASP A 693 12.90 -16.50 23.95
CA ASP A 693 11.69 -15.91 23.40
C ASP A 693 10.77 -17.01 22.88
N ASN A 694 9.91 -17.52 23.77
CA ASN A 694 9.03 -18.66 23.51
C ASN A 694 7.60 -18.24 23.13
N ASP A 695 6.91 -19.14 22.43
CA ASP A 695 5.46 -19.04 22.17
C ASP A 695 4.65 -19.66 23.33
N ILE A 696 3.63 -18.96 23.83
CA ILE A 696 2.75 -19.42 24.92
C ILE A 696 2.01 -20.72 24.58
N THR A 697 1.81 -21.00 23.28
CA THR A 697 1.10 -22.21 22.85
C THR A 697 1.82 -23.50 23.20
N TYR A 698 3.12 -23.44 23.48
CA TYR A 698 3.90 -24.62 23.90
C TYR A 698 3.62 -25.09 25.32
N PHE A 699 3.00 -24.27 26.16
CA PHE A 699 2.55 -24.66 27.50
C PHE A 699 1.26 -25.50 27.48
N ARG A 700 0.79 -25.93 26.29
CA ARG A 700 -0.43 -26.72 26.11
C ARG A 700 -0.11 -28.01 25.37
N GLY A 701 -0.76 -29.11 25.76
CA GLY A 701 -0.63 -30.41 25.09
C GLY A 701 0.74 -31.05 25.30
N GLU A 702 1.21 -31.80 24.30
CA GLU A 702 2.38 -32.69 24.38
C GLU A 702 3.72 -31.98 24.65
N THR A 703 3.81 -30.65 24.46
CA THR A 703 5.04 -29.88 24.70
C THR A 703 5.12 -29.28 26.10
N ALA A 704 4.07 -29.37 26.93
CA ALA A 704 4.03 -28.70 28.23
C ALA A 704 5.14 -29.20 29.18
N ASP A 705 5.40 -30.51 29.23
CA ASP A 705 6.45 -31.10 30.07
C ASP A 705 7.86 -30.63 29.64
N ILE A 706 8.06 -30.39 28.34
CA ILE A 706 9.31 -29.84 27.81
C ILE A 706 9.51 -28.42 28.34
N MET A 707 8.45 -27.61 28.35
CA MET A 707 8.50 -26.23 28.85
C MET A 707 8.81 -26.17 30.35
N GLU A 708 8.21 -27.03 31.16
CA GLU A 708 8.47 -27.09 32.61
C GLU A 708 9.92 -27.52 32.93
N ARG A 709 10.47 -28.48 32.17
CA ARG A 709 11.89 -28.84 32.27
C ARG A 709 12.80 -27.70 31.82
N LEU A 710 12.40 -26.96 30.79
CA LEU A 710 13.18 -25.85 30.24
C LEU A 710 13.27 -24.67 31.22
N LYS A 711 12.22 -24.39 32.00
CA LYS A 711 12.23 -23.39 33.10
C LYS A 711 13.32 -23.65 34.14
N GLN A 712 13.81 -24.89 34.27
CA GLN A 712 14.89 -25.23 35.21
C GLN A 712 16.28 -24.86 34.68
N HIS A 713 16.40 -24.47 33.41
CA HIS A 713 17.67 -24.22 32.73
C HIS A 713 17.74 -22.89 31.98
N SER A 714 16.58 -22.32 31.62
CA SER A 714 16.48 -21.11 30.82
C SER A 714 15.34 -20.22 31.33
N TYR A 715 15.55 -18.92 31.29
CA TYR A 715 14.50 -17.94 31.52
C TYR A 715 13.61 -17.85 30.29
N LEU A 716 12.33 -18.20 30.48
CA LEU A 716 11.32 -18.14 29.44
C LEU A 716 10.60 -16.80 29.52
N ILE A 717 10.61 -16.03 28.41
CA ILE A 717 10.04 -14.68 28.40
C ILE A 717 8.51 -14.70 28.55
N ARG A 718 7.84 -15.77 28.14
CA ARG A 718 6.37 -15.93 28.26
C ARG A 718 5.99 -17.24 28.94
N PRO A 719 6.12 -17.35 30.27
CA PRO A 719 5.84 -18.60 30.99
C PRO A 719 4.35 -18.80 31.31
N VAL A 720 3.50 -17.80 31.05
CA VAL A 720 2.06 -17.78 31.39
C VAL A 720 1.18 -17.52 30.18
N SER A 721 -0.03 -18.10 30.18
CA SER A 721 -1.01 -17.93 29.10
C SER A 721 -2.07 -16.86 29.37
N GLY A 722 -1.93 -16.09 30.45
CA GLY A 722 -2.86 -15.04 30.88
C GLY A 722 -4.09 -15.55 31.63
N ILE A 723 -4.99 -14.63 32.00
CA ILE A 723 -6.27 -14.91 32.69
C ILE A 723 -7.38 -15.10 31.66
N LYS A 724 -8.31 -16.03 31.92
CA LYS A 724 -9.49 -16.25 31.08
C LYS A 724 -10.40 -15.01 31.06
N ARG A 725 -11.08 -14.76 29.93
CA ARG A 725 -11.93 -13.57 29.70
C ARG A 725 -12.98 -13.34 30.78
N GLN A 726 -13.69 -14.37 31.23
CA GLN A 726 -14.67 -14.23 32.33
C GLN A 726 -14.00 -13.80 33.64
N ALA A 727 -12.96 -14.51 34.08
CA ALA A 727 -12.21 -14.19 35.30
C ALA A 727 -11.58 -12.79 35.24
N PHE A 728 -11.17 -12.34 34.04
CA PHE A 728 -10.73 -10.97 33.81
C PHE A 728 -11.84 -9.95 34.12
N TYR A 729 -13.04 -10.09 33.55
CA TYR A 729 -14.16 -9.18 33.84
C TYR A 729 -14.59 -9.23 35.32
N GLU A 730 -14.67 -10.41 35.92
CA GLU A 730 -15.05 -10.59 37.34
C GLU A 730 -14.04 -9.95 38.31
N THR A 731 -12.75 -9.94 37.94
CA THR A 731 -11.69 -9.34 38.76
C THR A 731 -11.67 -7.82 38.59
N LEU A 732 -11.66 -7.33 37.34
CA LEU A 732 -11.55 -5.89 37.06
C LEU A 732 -12.81 -5.11 37.46
N SER A 733 -13.99 -5.73 37.45
CA SER A 733 -15.24 -5.08 37.89
C SER A 733 -15.26 -4.69 39.37
N LYS A 734 -14.37 -5.28 40.18
CA LYS A 734 -14.23 -4.99 41.62
C LYS A 734 -13.23 -3.86 41.90
N ASP A 735 -12.48 -3.41 40.91
CA ASP A 735 -11.43 -2.41 41.06
C ASP A 735 -11.98 -1.00 40.97
N GLU A 736 -11.60 -0.10 41.89
CA GLU A 736 -12.14 1.26 41.87
C GLU A 736 -11.66 2.12 40.69
N HIS A 737 -10.45 1.85 40.17
CA HIS A 737 -9.83 2.62 39.11
C HIS A 737 -10.14 2.02 37.73
N PHE A 738 -9.86 0.73 37.54
CA PHE A 738 -9.96 0.07 36.24
C PHE A 738 -11.37 -0.37 35.84
N LYS A 739 -12.34 -0.45 36.79
CA LYS A 739 -13.74 -0.76 36.44
C LYS A 739 -14.34 0.23 35.43
N ASN A 740 -13.91 1.49 35.46
CA ASN A 740 -14.44 2.54 34.58
C ASN A 740 -14.02 2.35 33.12
N PHE A 741 -12.94 1.60 32.88
CA PHE A 741 -12.48 1.21 31.54
C PHE A 741 -13.14 -0.09 31.05
N LEU A 742 -13.93 -0.79 31.86
CA LEU A 742 -14.63 -1.98 31.40
C LEU A 742 -15.91 -1.62 30.66
N VAL A 743 -16.18 -2.37 29.58
CA VAL A 743 -17.52 -2.43 29.03
C VAL A 743 -18.41 -3.20 30.00
N GLU A 744 -19.59 -2.65 30.29
CA GLU A 744 -20.57 -3.32 31.13
C GLU A 744 -20.90 -4.71 30.57
N THR A 745 -20.83 -5.74 31.41
CA THR A 745 -20.88 -7.13 30.96
C THR A 745 -21.83 -7.94 31.82
N GLN A 746 -22.73 -8.69 31.18
CA GLN A 746 -23.61 -9.66 31.82
C GLN A 746 -23.28 -11.07 31.30
N ILE A 747 -23.25 -12.06 32.20
CA ILE A 747 -23.12 -13.47 31.82
C ILE A 747 -24.47 -13.97 31.29
N VAL A 748 -24.47 -14.65 30.14
CA VAL A 748 -25.67 -15.18 29.49
C VAL A 748 -25.62 -16.71 29.52
N ASP A 749 -26.20 -17.26 30.58
CA ASP A 749 -26.37 -18.71 30.76
C ASP A 749 -27.75 -19.21 30.31
N GLU A 750 -28.77 -18.35 30.28
CA GLU A 750 -30.14 -18.67 29.89
C GLU A 750 -30.77 -17.52 29.10
N PHE A 751 -31.85 -17.81 28.36
CA PHE A 751 -32.48 -16.87 27.44
C PHE A 751 -32.99 -15.59 28.12
N SER A 752 -33.47 -15.70 29.37
CA SER A 752 -33.90 -14.57 30.20
C SER A 752 -32.79 -13.51 30.37
N HIS A 753 -31.52 -13.92 30.46
CA HIS A 753 -30.37 -13.02 30.57
C HIS A 753 -30.11 -12.23 29.29
N LEU A 754 -30.38 -12.82 28.11
CA LEU A 754 -30.32 -12.10 26.84
C LEU A 754 -31.44 -11.06 26.76
N LEU A 755 -32.66 -11.42 27.14
CA LEU A 755 -33.79 -10.47 27.16
C LEU A 755 -33.52 -9.31 28.14
N SER A 756 -33.05 -9.59 29.36
CA SER A 756 -32.71 -8.54 30.31
C SER A 756 -31.59 -7.63 29.80
N SER A 757 -30.64 -8.17 29.04
CA SER A 757 -29.57 -7.37 28.41
C SER A 757 -30.12 -6.46 27.32
N LEU A 758 -31.03 -6.95 26.47
CA LEU A 758 -31.69 -6.17 25.42
C LEU A 758 -32.52 -5.02 26.02
N ASP A 759 -33.28 -5.31 27.09
CA ASP A 759 -34.08 -4.31 27.80
C ASP A 759 -33.20 -3.26 28.48
N LYS A 760 -32.09 -3.68 29.08
CA LYS A 760 -31.19 -2.81 29.84
C LYS A 760 -30.36 -1.88 28.94
N TYR A 761 -29.86 -2.38 27.82
CA TYR A 761 -28.91 -1.63 26.98
C TYR A 761 -29.59 -0.80 25.88
N HIS A 762 -30.92 -0.85 25.78
CA HIS A 762 -31.73 -0.08 24.83
C HIS A 762 -31.30 -0.28 23.37
N ASP A 763 -31.63 -1.47 22.88
CA ASP A 763 -31.62 -1.96 21.49
C ASP A 763 -30.39 -2.73 21.03
N ASP A 764 -29.14 -2.26 21.12
CA ASP A 764 -28.00 -2.99 20.52
C ASP A 764 -27.14 -3.80 21.53
N VAL A 765 -27.17 -5.13 21.44
CA VAL A 765 -26.39 -6.05 22.30
C VAL A 765 -25.41 -6.88 21.47
N ILE A 766 -24.19 -7.04 21.99
CA ILE A 766 -23.20 -7.95 21.42
C ILE A 766 -22.97 -9.15 22.35
N LEU A 767 -23.14 -10.35 21.80
CA LEU A 767 -22.84 -11.62 22.44
C LEU A 767 -21.42 -12.05 22.06
N LYS A 768 -20.58 -12.29 23.07
CA LYS A 768 -19.20 -12.78 22.91
C LYS A 768 -19.02 -14.11 23.61
N PRO A 769 -18.37 -15.11 23.01
CA PRO A 769 -18.02 -16.34 23.73
C PRO A 769 -17.15 -16.02 24.95
N ALA A 770 -17.45 -16.64 26.09
CA ALA A 770 -16.68 -16.49 27.34
C ALA A 770 -15.25 -17.07 27.21
N THR A 771 -15.02 -17.94 26.22
CA THR A 771 -13.71 -18.48 25.86
C THR A 771 -13.48 -18.38 24.35
N GLY A 772 -12.25 -18.05 23.94
CA GLY A 772 -11.88 -17.77 22.55
C GLY A 772 -11.19 -16.43 22.38
N ALA A 773 -10.57 -16.21 21.22
CA ALA A 773 -9.87 -14.97 20.87
C ALA A 773 -10.42 -14.40 19.55
N GLY A 774 -10.52 -13.07 19.45
CA GLY A 774 -10.99 -12.36 18.26
C GLY A 774 -12.51 -12.41 18.04
N SER A 775 -12.94 -12.09 16.81
CA SER A 775 -14.35 -11.89 16.43
C SER A 775 -15.16 -13.17 16.17
N LYS A 776 -14.52 -14.35 16.20
CA LYS A 776 -15.16 -15.62 15.84
C LYS A 776 -16.23 -16.00 16.86
N GLY A 777 -17.44 -16.25 16.37
CA GLY A 777 -18.57 -16.64 17.21
C GLY A 777 -19.21 -15.47 17.95
N MET A 778 -18.93 -14.22 17.59
CA MET A 778 -19.67 -13.07 18.11
C MET A 778 -21.00 -12.88 17.37
N ALA A 779 -22.05 -12.49 18.08
CA ALA A 779 -23.34 -12.12 17.49
C ALA A 779 -23.74 -10.71 17.91
N ARG A 780 -24.33 -9.93 17.00
CA ARG A 780 -25.06 -8.71 17.37
C ARG A 780 -26.54 -9.00 17.32
N ILE A 781 -27.27 -8.61 18.34
CA ILE A 781 -28.71 -8.75 18.41
C ILE A 781 -29.27 -7.38 18.75
N ASN A 782 -30.24 -6.92 17.97
CA ASN A 782 -30.93 -5.68 18.26
C ASN A 782 -32.43 -5.73 18.01
N PHE A 783 -33.17 -4.85 18.68
CA PHE A 783 -34.59 -4.64 18.41
C PHE A 783 -34.75 -3.39 17.54
N ASP A 784 -35.30 -3.54 16.34
CA ASP A 784 -35.50 -2.46 15.38
C ASP A 784 -36.85 -2.61 14.69
N ASN A 785 -37.62 -1.51 14.60
CA ASN A 785 -38.92 -1.48 13.90
C ASN A 785 -39.89 -2.62 14.30
N GLY A 786 -39.94 -2.96 15.60
CA GLY A 786 -40.86 -3.97 16.14
C GLY A 786 -40.45 -5.43 15.91
N LYS A 787 -39.20 -5.68 15.50
CA LYS A 787 -38.63 -7.02 15.28
C LYS A 787 -37.21 -7.12 15.83
N TYR A 788 -36.78 -8.32 16.16
CA TYR A 788 -35.38 -8.58 16.49
C TYR A 788 -34.59 -8.83 15.20
N VAL A 789 -33.37 -8.30 15.15
CA VAL A 789 -32.41 -8.55 14.06
C VAL A 789 -31.17 -9.14 14.70
N ALA A 790 -30.77 -10.32 14.22
CA ALA A 790 -29.59 -11.01 14.71
C ALA A 790 -28.57 -11.19 13.58
N THR A 791 -27.34 -10.71 13.80
CA THR A 791 -26.20 -10.91 12.91
C THR A 791 -25.21 -11.88 13.54
N PHE A 792 -24.98 -13.04 12.91
CA PHE A 792 -24.08 -14.09 13.38
C PHE A 792 -23.46 -14.83 12.19
N ASN A 793 -22.14 -15.11 12.24
CA ASN A 793 -21.39 -15.76 11.13
C ASN A 793 -21.59 -15.09 9.75
N ASP A 794 -21.59 -13.76 9.71
CA ASP A 794 -21.82 -12.94 8.50
C ASP A 794 -23.23 -13.06 7.88
N GLU A 795 -24.17 -13.74 8.54
CA GLU A 795 -25.57 -13.81 8.16
C GLU A 795 -26.41 -12.89 9.06
N THR A 796 -27.41 -12.22 8.47
CA THR A 796 -28.37 -11.40 9.22
C THR A 796 -29.77 -11.98 9.07
N VAL A 797 -30.41 -12.26 10.20
CA VAL A 797 -31.73 -12.89 10.27
C VAL A 797 -32.70 -11.91 10.92
N ASN A 798 -33.87 -11.71 10.29
CA ASN A 798 -34.98 -10.97 10.88
C ASN A 798 -35.88 -11.93 11.65
N LEU A 799 -36.02 -11.71 12.95
CA LEU A 799 -36.78 -12.52 13.89
C LEU A 799 -37.99 -11.70 14.35
N LYS A 800 -39.18 -12.08 13.87
CA LYS A 800 -40.42 -11.31 13.99
C LYS A 800 -41.12 -11.41 15.35
N SER A 801 -40.63 -12.28 16.24
CA SER A 801 -41.21 -12.48 17.57
C SER A 801 -40.17 -12.97 18.58
N VAL A 802 -40.50 -12.88 19.87
CA VAL A 802 -39.65 -13.37 20.97
C VAL A 802 -39.44 -14.88 20.85
N GLU A 803 -40.43 -15.64 20.38
CA GLU A 803 -40.31 -17.10 20.17
C GLU A 803 -39.29 -17.43 19.06
N GLN A 804 -39.22 -16.61 18.01
CA GLN A 804 -38.19 -16.79 16.97
C GLN A 804 -36.79 -16.45 17.50
N LEU A 805 -36.70 -15.46 18.39
CA LEU A 805 -35.45 -15.14 19.08
C LEU A 805 -35.00 -16.25 20.04
N LEU A 806 -35.94 -16.84 20.79
CA LEU A 806 -35.66 -17.99 21.66
C LEU A 806 -35.12 -19.17 20.85
N LYS A 807 -35.77 -19.52 19.75
CA LYS A 807 -35.31 -20.60 18.87
C LYS A 807 -33.90 -20.33 18.33
N PHE A 808 -33.65 -19.10 17.86
CA PHE A 808 -32.32 -18.70 17.39
C PHE A 808 -31.27 -18.82 18.52
N TYR A 809 -31.62 -18.42 19.74
CA TYR A 809 -30.76 -18.56 20.91
C TYR A 809 -30.45 -20.02 21.25
N GLU A 810 -31.47 -20.87 21.26
CA GLU A 810 -31.33 -22.29 21.56
C GLU A 810 -30.43 -23.01 20.55
N GLU A 811 -30.57 -22.69 19.26
CA GLU A 811 -29.78 -23.30 18.18
C GLU A 811 -28.31 -22.87 18.19
N ASN A 812 -28.00 -21.64 18.61
CA ASN A 812 -26.68 -21.04 18.41
C ASN A 812 -25.87 -20.83 19.70
N PHE A 813 -26.54 -20.61 20.84
CA PHE A 813 -25.90 -20.12 22.06
C PHE A 813 -26.12 -21.00 23.30
N SER A 814 -27.20 -21.79 23.37
CA SER A 814 -27.58 -22.56 24.58
C SER A 814 -26.52 -23.49 25.17
N GLN A 815 -25.61 -24.02 24.36
CA GLN A 815 -24.57 -24.98 24.78
C GLN A 815 -23.23 -24.32 25.13
N LYS A 816 -23.17 -22.98 25.16
CA LYS A 816 -21.91 -22.22 25.29
C LYS A 816 -22.10 -21.05 26.24
N ASN A 817 -21.10 -20.78 27.09
CA ASN A 817 -21.12 -19.60 27.94
C ASN A 817 -20.84 -18.35 27.08
N TYR A 818 -21.79 -17.41 27.07
CA TYR A 818 -21.67 -16.12 26.39
C TYR A 818 -21.68 -14.96 27.38
N LEU A 819 -21.09 -13.85 26.95
CA LEU A 819 -21.11 -12.57 27.64
C LEU A 819 -21.90 -11.59 26.78
N ALA A 820 -22.92 -10.95 27.35
CA ALA A 820 -23.66 -9.84 26.74
C ALA A 820 -23.06 -8.50 27.17
N GLN A 821 -22.83 -7.64 26.19
CA GLN A 821 -22.32 -6.28 26.37
C GLN A 821 -23.15 -5.31 25.54
N PRO A 822 -23.30 -4.04 25.96
CA PRO A 822 -23.81 -3.01 25.07
C PRO A 822 -22.89 -2.91 23.86
N TYR A 823 -23.48 -2.65 22.70
CA TYR A 823 -22.70 -2.51 21.47
C TYR A 823 -21.98 -1.17 21.44
N CYS A 824 -20.80 -1.14 22.04
CA CYS A 824 -19.89 -0.01 21.95
C CYS A 824 -19.25 -0.02 20.54
N ILE A 825 -19.56 0.96 19.69
CA ILE A 825 -18.80 1.18 18.45
C ILE A 825 -18.17 2.56 18.48
N SER A 826 -16.85 2.60 18.38
CA SER A 826 -16.15 3.80 17.95
C SER A 826 -16.15 3.81 16.43
N ARG A 827 -16.84 4.77 15.82
CA ARG A 827 -16.84 4.95 14.37
C ARG A 827 -16.09 6.22 14.01
N THR A 828 -15.29 6.15 12.96
CA THR A 828 -14.67 7.33 12.37
C THR A 828 -15.76 8.28 11.88
N ARG A 829 -15.40 9.53 11.56
CA ARG A 829 -16.32 10.51 10.93
C ARG A 829 -16.90 9.99 9.61
N GLN A 830 -16.20 9.07 8.95
CA GLN A 830 -16.65 8.40 7.73
C GLN A 830 -17.48 7.14 7.99
N GLY A 831 -17.77 6.81 9.25
CA GLY A 831 -18.59 5.66 9.63
C GLY A 831 -17.86 4.33 9.71
N ASN A 832 -16.53 4.29 9.55
CA ASN A 832 -15.75 3.04 9.68
C ASN A 832 -15.60 2.65 11.16
N PRO A 833 -15.85 1.39 11.55
CA PRO A 833 -15.60 0.95 12.92
C PRO A 833 -14.09 0.93 13.21
N PHE A 834 -13.68 1.38 14.38
CA PHE A 834 -12.27 1.33 14.81
C PHE A 834 -12.09 0.96 16.28
N ALA A 835 -10.89 0.49 16.61
CA ALA A 835 -10.35 0.39 17.96
C ALA A 835 -8.92 0.92 17.97
N ILE A 836 -8.46 1.48 19.09
CA ILE A 836 -7.04 1.77 19.30
C ILE A 836 -6.39 0.53 19.91
N ARG A 837 -5.49 -0.11 19.16
CA ARG A 837 -4.60 -1.13 19.70
C ARG A 837 -3.49 -0.46 20.48
N LEU A 838 -3.41 -0.69 21.79
CA LEU A 838 -2.21 -0.42 22.57
C LEU A 838 -1.41 -1.72 22.64
N HIS A 839 -0.37 -1.84 21.80
CA HIS A 839 0.56 -2.95 21.89
C HIS A 839 1.65 -2.58 22.89
N THR A 840 1.72 -3.29 24.00
CA THR A 840 2.67 -3.00 25.08
C THR A 840 3.72 -4.10 25.17
N ARG A 841 4.95 -3.71 25.48
CA ARG A 841 6.06 -4.65 25.64
C ARG A 841 7.12 -4.11 26.60
N ARG A 842 7.73 -4.97 27.41
CA ARG A 842 8.87 -4.58 28.24
C ARG A 842 10.14 -4.40 27.40
N GLY A 843 10.86 -3.32 27.65
CA GLY A 843 12.08 -2.92 26.94
C GLY A 843 13.26 -2.73 27.88
N ALA A 844 14.03 -1.65 27.66
CA ALA A 844 15.11 -1.26 28.54
C ALA A 844 14.66 -1.14 30.01
N GLU A 845 15.53 -1.52 30.95
CA GLU A 845 15.27 -1.50 32.39
C GLU A 845 14.04 -2.32 32.84
N GLY A 846 13.48 -3.16 31.97
CA GLY A 846 12.24 -3.89 32.22
C GLY A 846 10.97 -3.02 32.19
N LYS A 847 11.07 -1.75 31.77
CA LYS A 847 9.94 -0.81 31.70
C LYS A 847 9.02 -1.13 30.53
N VAL A 848 7.72 -0.91 30.72
CA VAL A 848 6.70 -1.07 29.68
C VAL A 848 6.82 0.06 28.66
N LYS A 849 6.87 -0.30 27.38
CA LYS A 849 6.78 0.60 26.24
C LYS A 849 5.49 0.34 25.47
N VAL A 850 4.82 1.41 25.04
CA VAL A 850 3.53 1.36 24.36
C VAL A 850 3.70 1.74 22.90
N PHE A 851 3.13 0.93 22.01
CA PHE A 851 3.08 1.12 20.56
C PHE A 851 1.60 1.19 20.14
N PRO A 852 0.98 2.37 20.23
CA PRO A 852 -0.42 2.55 19.89
C PRO A 852 -0.62 2.60 18.37
N TYR A 853 -1.70 2.02 17.86
CA TYR A 853 -2.15 2.24 16.48
C TYR A 853 -3.65 1.94 16.30
N PRO A 854 -4.36 2.67 15.43
CA PRO A 854 -5.76 2.44 15.13
C PRO A 854 -5.94 1.18 14.26
N GLN A 855 -6.86 0.32 14.67
CA GLN A 855 -7.36 -0.81 13.89
C GLN A 855 -8.70 -0.39 13.27
N ILE A 856 -8.70 -0.13 11.96
CA ILE A 856 -9.89 0.40 11.27
C ILE A 856 -10.46 -0.69 10.35
N GLY A 857 -11.74 -1.00 10.54
CA GLY A 857 -12.52 -1.91 9.69
C GLY A 857 -13.24 -1.17 8.57
N ARG A 858 -13.86 -1.93 7.67
CA ARG A 858 -14.70 -1.38 6.59
C ARG A 858 -16.03 -0.91 7.18
N GLN A 859 -16.69 0.06 6.53
CA GLN A 859 -18.01 0.58 6.97
C GLN A 859 -19.02 -0.53 7.31
N ARG A 860 -19.02 -1.62 6.53
CA ARG A 860 -19.92 -2.77 6.67
C ARG A 860 -19.57 -3.73 7.80
N ASP A 861 -18.37 -3.63 8.38
CA ASP A 861 -17.91 -4.57 9.38
C ASP A 861 -18.66 -4.34 10.70
N LEU A 862 -19.02 -5.45 11.37
CA LEU A 862 -19.72 -5.41 12.65
C LEU A 862 -18.81 -4.95 13.80
N VAL A 863 -17.52 -5.28 13.71
CA VAL A 863 -16.51 -4.96 14.72
C VAL A 863 -15.23 -4.51 14.04
N PRO A 864 -14.39 -3.71 14.70
CA PRO A 864 -13.09 -3.32 14.17
C PRO A 864 -12.26 -4.57 13.85
N THR A 865 -12.12 -4.89 12.57
CA THR A 865 -11.20 -5.90 12.07
C THR A 865 -10.19 -5.15 11.22
N ILE A 866 -8.88 -5.36 11.43
CA ILE A 866 -7.83 -4.59 10.74
C ILE A 866 -7.97 -4.76 9.22
N SER A 867 -8.62 -3.81 8.57
CA SER A 867 -8.63 -3.67 7.10
C SER A 867 -7.49 -2.74 6.68
N TYR A 868 -7.28 -1.67 7.44
CA TYR A 868 -6.13 -0.80 7.35
C TYR A 868 -5.80 -0.19 8.72
N THR A 869 -4.62 0.42 8.82
CA THR A 869 -4.14 1.17 9.99
C THR A 869 -3.56 2.49 9.47
N MET A 870 -3.40 3.45 10.34
CA MET A 870 -2.63 4.67 10.08
C MET A 870 -1.81 5.03 11.31
N ASP A 871 -1.10 6.15 11.26
CA ASP A 871 -0.40 6.67 12.42
C ASP A 871 -1.38 7.04 13.53
N PHE A 872 -0.99 6.78 14.78
CA PHE A 872 -1.83 6.94 15.95
C PHE A 872 -2.21 8.40 16.23
N GLU A 873 -1.24 9.31 16.24
CA GLU A 873 -1.52 10.72 16.57
C GLU A 873 -2.36 11.36 15.48
N ASP A 874 -2.05 11.06 14.23
CA ASP A 874 -2.77 11.62 13.09
C ASP A 874 -4.21 11.14 13.00
N PHE A 875 -4.44 9.86 13.35
CA PHE A 875 -5.79 9.35 13.53
C PHE A 875 -6.54 10.12 14.62
N LEU A 876 -5.91 10.32 15.78
CA LEU A 876 -6.56 11.05 16.86
C LEU A 876 -6.87 12.50 16.47
N GLN A 877 -5.95 13.17 15.75
CA GLN A 877 -6.12 14.52 15.25
C GLN A 877 -7.29 14.62 14.27
N ALA A 878 -7.33 13.71 13.28
CA ALA A 878 -8.37 13.69 12.27
C ALA A 878 -9.76 13.43 12.87
N GLU A 879 -9.86 12.47 13.79
CA GLU A 879 -11.16 12.06 14.33
C GLU A 879 -11.65 12.97 15.47
N PHE A 880 -10.76 13.42 16.35
CA PHE A 880 -11.13 14.10 17.60
C PHE A 880 -10.74 15.58 17.68
N GLY A 881 -10.10 16.13 16.64
CA GLY A 881 -9.79 17.57 16.56
C GLY A 881 -9.08 18.06 17.82
N LYS A 882 -9.55 19.16 18.42
CA LYS A 882 -8.91 19.79 19.60
C LYS A 882 -8.63 18.85 20.79
N ASN A 883 -9.37 17.75 20.93
CA ASN A 883 -9.27 16.82 22.06
C ASN A 883 -8.21 15.72 21.88
N TRP A 884 -7.54 15.68 20.72
CA TRP A 884 -6.64 14.58 20.35
C TRP A 884 -5.47 14.39 21.33
N LYS A 885 -4.88 15.48 21.86
CA LYS A 885 -3.74 15.39 22.79
C LYS A 885 -4.16 14.77 24.11
N THR A 886 -5.26 15.24 24.69
CA THR A 886 -5.81 14.68 25.93
C THR A 886 -6.16 13.20 25.78
N LEU A 887 -6.69 12.80 24.63
CA LEU A 887 -6.93 11.39 24.31
C LEU A 887 -5.63 10.59 24.17
N CYS A 888 -4.63 11.15 23.49
CA CYS A 888 -3.31 10.54 23.35
C CYS A 888 -2.70 10.26 24.73
N ASP A 889 -2.66 11.27 25.61
CA ASP A 889 -2.12 11.16 26.96
C ASP A 889 -2.83 10.08 27.77
N ARG A 890 -4.17 10.06 27.72
CA ARG A 890 -4.99 9.06 28.42
C ARG A 890 -4.79 7.64 27.89
N LEU A 891 -4.62 7.48 26.58
CA LEU A 891 -4.37 6.18 25.94
C LEU A 891 -2.95 5.67 26.25
N MET A 892 -1.96 6.55 26.24
CA MET A 892 -0.59 6.22 26.62
C MET A 892 -0.48 5.87 28.10
N ASP A 893 -1.12 6.65 28.97
CA ASP A 893 -1.19 6.38 30.41
C ASP A 893 -1.86 5.03 30.69
N LEU A 894 -2.98 4.73 30.01
CA LEU A 894 -3.62 3.42 30.09
C LEU A 894 -2.69 2.29 29.61
N GLY A 895 -1.99 2.48 28.49
CA GLY A 895 -1.04 1.51 27.96
C GLY A 895 0.16 1.25 28.88
N CYS A 896 0.58 2.23 29.67
CA CYS A 896 1.67 2.09 30.63
C CYS A 896 1.22 1.44 31.95
N THR A 897 0.07 1.87 32.48
CA THR A 897 -0.40 1.47 33.81
C THR A 897 -1.12 0.12 33.83
N PHE A 898 -1.89 -0.18 32.77
CA PHE A 898 -2.71 -1.39 32.73
C PHE A 898 -1.90 -2.70 32.71
N PRO A 899 -0.78 -2.84 31.97
CA PRO A 899 0.00 -4.07 31.99
C PRO A 899 0.61 -4.38 33.37
N GLU A 900 1.04 -3.37 34.11
CA GLU A 900 1.55 -3.53 35.48
C GLU A 900 0.44 -3.98 36.43
N TYR A 901 -0.73 -3.36 36.30
CA TYR A 901 -1.92 -3.78 37.04
C TYR A 901 -2.33 -5.22 36.72
N TYR A 902 -2.41 -5.58 35.44
CA TYR A 902 -2.74 -6.93 35.00
C TYR A 902 -1.72 -7.96 35.51
N GLN A 903 -0.44 -7.61 35.53
CA GLN A 903 0.61 -8.46 36.08
C GLN A 903 0.42 -8.73 37.57
N SER A 904 -0.18 -7.82 38.35
CA SER A 904 -0.42 -8.04 39.80
C SER A 904 -1.27 -9.28 40.12
N PHE A 905 -2.03 -9.76 39.13
CA PHE A 905 -2.83 -10.99 39.22
C PHE A 905 -2.06 -12.26 38.86
N LEU A 906 -0.82 -12.14 38.38
CA LEU A 906 -0.01 -13.22 37.87
C LEU A 906 1.30 -13.31 38.67
N ALA A 907 1.78 -14.54 38.88
CA ALA A 907 3.07 -14.75 39.53
C ALA A 907 4.24 -14.36 38.63
N ASP A 908 4.05 -14.46 37.31
CA ASP A 908 5.08 -14.22 36.31
C ASP A 908 4.96 -12.86 35.64
N THR A 909 6.09 -12.37 35.13
CA THR A 909 6.16 -11.10 34.42
C THR A 909 5.39 -11.16 33.09
N VAL A 910 4.56 -10.15 32.83
CA VAL A 910 3.92 -9.96 31.54
C VAL A 910 4.90 -9.23 30.64
N PHE A 911 5.47 -9.95 29.66
CA PHE A 911 6.40 -9.37 28.70
C PHE A 911 5.70 -8.50 27.65
N ASP A 912 4.63 -9.00 27.03
CA ASP A 912 3.88 -8.28 26.00
C ASP A 912 2.37 -8.48 26.13
N MET A 913 1.62 -7.42 25.83
CA MET A 913 0.17 -7.41 25.93
C MET A 913 -0.45 -6.54 24.83
N GLY A 914 -1.57 -6.99 24.28
CA GLY A 914 -2.41 -6.18 23.40
C GLY A 914 -3.65 -5.73 24.15
N LEU A 915 -3.94 -4.43 24.12
CA LEU A 915 -5.21 -3.86 24.58
C LEU A 915 -5.95 -3.28 23.39
N ASP A 916 -7.19 -3.71 23.18
CA ASP A 916 -8.10 -3.05 22.24
C ASP A 916 -8.99 -2.07 22.97
N VAL A 917 -8.81 -0.78 22.71
CA VAL A 917 -9.50 0.31 23.39
C VAL A 917 -10.44 1.01 22.42
N CYS A 918 -11.70 1.15 22.81
CA CYS A 918 -12.65 1.99 22.11
C CYS A 918 -12.74 3.37 22.78
N ILE A 919 -13.09 4.36 21.98
CA ILE A 919 -13.31 5.74 22.39
C ILE A 919 -14.78 6.06 22.12
N GLN A 920 -15.59 6.16 23.18
CA GLN A 920 -17.00 6.52 23.08
C GLN A 920 -17.16 8.00 23.39
N ARG A 921 -18.01 8.70 22.63
CA ARG A 921 -18.34 10.09 22.92
C ARG A 921 -19.46 10.12 23.97
N ASN A 922 -19.24 10.87 25.05
CA ASN A 922 -20.25 11.14 26.07
C ASN A 922 -20.36 12.65 26.27
N ASN A 923 -21.42 13.25 25.69
CA ASN A 923 -21.63 14.71 25.63
C ASN A 923 -20.40 15.47 25.09
N ASP A 924 -19.64 16.11 25.99
CA ASP A 924 -18.47 16.95 25.73
C ASP A 924 -17.12 16.27 26.02
N ASP A 925 -17.11 15.02 26.50
CA ASP A 925 -15.88 14.24 26.77
C ASP A 925 -15.93 12.88 26.05
N TYR A 926 -14.84 12.13 26.16
CA TYR A 926 -14.68 10.79 25.64
C TYR A 926 -14.42 9.78 26.75
N GLU A 927 -15.09 8.64 26.70
CA GLU A 927 -14.81 7.50 27.56
C GLU A 927 -13.97 6.46 26.83
N LEU A 928 -12.95 5.94 27.52
CA LEU A 928 -12.13 4.85 27.02
C LEU A 928 -12.65 3.53 27.58
N LYS A 929 -12.96 2.54 26.73
CA LYS A 929 -13.32 1.19 27.19
C LYS A 929 -12.43 0.13 26.56
N ILE A 930 -11.97 -0.83 27.35
CA ILE A 930 -11.18 -1.98 26.92
C ILE A 930 -12.13 -3.08 26.44
N PHE A 931 -12.02 -3.45 25.17
CA PHE A 931 -12.76 -4.56 24.56
C PHE A 931 -12.11 -5.91 24.77
N GLU A 932 -10.78 -5.93 24.68
CA GLU A 932 -10.01 -7.15 24.79
C GLU A 932 -8.62 -6.82 25.35
N ALA A 933 -8.15 -7.66 26.26
CA ALA A 933 -6.79 -7.66 26.77
C ALA A 933 -6.23 -9.08 26.66
N TYR A 934 -5.07 -9.25 26.04
CA TYR A 934 -4.47 -10.57 25.86
C TYR A 934 -2.93 -10.52 25.75
N ILE A 935 -2.29 -11.62 26.14
CA ILE A 935 -0.83 -11.81 26.09
C ILE A 935 -0.44 -12.33 24.69
N GLN A 936 0.79 -12.03 24.27
CA GLN A 936 1.36 -12.40 22.97
C GLN A 936 0.59 -11.82 21.76
N PRO A 937 0.41 -10.49 21.69
CA PRO A 937 -0.15 -9.84 20.51
C PRO A 937 0.71 -10.00 19.24
N GLY A 938 0.04 -10.02 18.09
CA GLY A 938 0.71 -9.87 16.80
C GLY A 938 1.32 -8.47 16.64
N PHE A 939 2.45 -8.38 15.94
CA PHE A 939 3.23 -7.14 15.78
C PHE A 939 3.61 -6.82 14.33
N ALA A 940 2.90 -7.37 13.34
CA ALA A 940 3.22 -7.18 11.92
C ALA A 940 3.28 -5.69 11.50
N ASN A 941 2.42 -4.86 12.11
CA ASN A 941 2.31 -3.42 11.81
C ASN A 941 3.35 -2.54 12.51
N ILE A 942 4.10 -3.08 13.47
CA ILE A 942 5.08 -2.35 14.32
C ILE A 942 6.40 -3.13 14.43
N ARG A 943 6.75 -3.84 13.35
CA ARG A 943 7.80 -4.87 13.34
C ARG A 943 9.20 -4.36 13.61
N ASN A 944 9.50 -3.10 13.28
CA ASN A 944 10.83 -2.50 13.47
C ASN A 944 11.00 -2.02 14.90
N GLU A 945 9.99 -1.32 15.42
CA GLU A 945 9.92 -0.76 16.75
C GLU A 945 9.97 -1.85 17.82
N VAL A 946 9.23 -2.94 17.58
CA VAL A 946 9.25 -4.13 18.44
C VAL A 946 10.60 -4.85 18.40
N ALA A 947 11.30 -4.85 17.27
CA ALA A 947 12.60 -5.51 17.18
C ALA A 947 13.64 -4.85 18.10
N VAL A 948 13.73 -3.51 18.08
CA VAL A 948 14.62 -2.76 18.97
C VAL A 948 14.30 -3.05 20.44
N THR A 949 13.02 -2.95 20.82
CA THR A 949 12.59 -3.14 22.20
C THR A 949 12.81 -4.57 22.71
N ASN A 950 12.76 -5.58 21.84
CA ASN A 950 13.17 -6.93 22.21
C ASN A 950 14.63 -7.00 22.63
N PHE A 951 15.53 -6.41 21.85
CA PHE A 951 16.96 -6.47 22.14
C PHE A 951 17.32 -5.73 23.42
N GLU A 952 16.68 -4.59 23.68
CA GLU A 952 16.80 -3.87 24.96
C GLU A 952 16.39 -4.77 26.13
N TYR A 953 15.27 -5.48 26.01
CA TYR A 953 14.80 -6.37 27.06
C TYR A 953 15.67 -7.61 27.23
N TYR A 954 16.17 -8.20 26.14
CA TYR A 954 17.08 -9.36 26.23
C TYR A 954 18.36 -9.02 26.99
N ARG A 955 18.90 -7.82 26.78
CA ARG A 955 20.07 -7.33 27.53
C ARG A 955 19.73 -7.10 29.00
N TYR A 956 18.61 -6.44 29.28
CA TYR A 956 18.12 -6.26 30.65
C TYR A 956 17.98 -7.61 31.39
N LEU A 957 17.36 -8.61 30.75
CA LEU A 957 17.24 -9.94 31.32
C LEU A 957 18.61 -10.60 31.54
N ASN A 958 19.54 -10.45 30.60
CA ASN A 958 20.87 -11.04 30.74
C ASN A 958 21.63 -10.43 31.93
N GLU A 959 21.57 -9.11 32.10
CA GLU A 959 22.15 -8.41 33.26
C GLU A 959 21.53 -8.94 34.56
N LYS A 960 20.19 -8.99 34.66
CA LYS A 960 19.50 -9.50 35.86
C LYS A 960 19.79 -10.97 36.16
N LEU A 961 19.96 -11.80 35.14
CA LEU A 961 20.36 -13.20 35.29
C LEU A 961 21.84 -13.34 35.68
N GLN A 962 22.72 -12.42 35.29
CA GLN A 962 24.13 -12.39 35.75
C GLN A 962 24.22 -11.94 37.20
N ASP A 963 23.40 -10.97 37.61
CA ASP A 963 23.34 -10.45 38.98
C ASP A 963 22.61 -11.40 39.97
N GLY A 964 22.05 -12.51 39.50
CA GLY A 964 21.28 -13.46 40.32
C GLY A 964 19.92 -12.93 40.79
N LEU A 965 19.45 -11.83 40.19
CA LEU A 965 18.15 -11.20 40.48
C LEU A 965 16.98 -11.90 39.79
N LEU A 966 17.27 -12.72 38.78
CA LEU A 966 16.33 -13.65 38.15
C LEU A 966 16.90 -15.07 38.28
N LYS A 967 16.02 -16.06 38.46
CA LYS A 967 16.39 -17.48 38.56
C LYS A 967 15.94 -18.25 37.33
#